data_AF-A0AA41RWK4-F1
#
_entry.id   AF-A0AA41RWK4-F1
#
_cell.length_a   1.000
_cell.length_b   1.000
_cell.length_c   1.000
_cell.angle_alpha   90.00
_cell.angle_beta   90.00
_cell.angle_gamma   90.00
#
_symmetry.space_group_name_H-M   'P 1'
#
loop_
_entity.id
_entity.type
_entity.pdbx_description
1 polymer ?
#
loop_
_entity_poly.entity_id
_entity_poly.type
_entity_poly.pdbx_seq_one_letter_code
_entity_poly.pdbx_strand_id
1 'polypeptide(L)'
;MTPSSSSSSSRKGDSNIEYGLSYLKIYNKTYDQNWKDPDPTCMDTASEVQEPPPPPYVIVVQGPPKVGKTLLIKSLVDFYTKGSSPFEGPVRIMTGGDKGRRVQFVECPNNMNGMIDAAKYADAVILLVDAGYGFEMETFEFLELLKVHGMPKVMGVLTYLDTFKNAGVLANTKPRLMHQFQTEICKGAQVFCLSGLDNDAMYLEHEIFKLASYISSMEFHPLSWRAAHPYMLVDHFIDITPRETIEKEKECPRDIILKGYLRGCHIEEGTKVHIAGVGDFLLARVTSLADPFPVLPVDSDLAELSCMENGYCRAGTYVSFQFHNVPFEMVKNHNPCQPILVGGITIEEESVGQIQVKLQRHSWHLKLLKSKAPIIVSVGWRRYETRPIYALKGRRGSYCFLRRTPQNMPCSAIFWGPLAPPSTGLAVVQSLADNKAAFRFLAKAFVVGANKAARIVKKSMRIGTPVKIFKNTAFIKDMFTSDLEIANFKDAKIETASGIYGKINEPAGEDLISGLESKDGQPREGIAKCTFKRKIRKHDTIFMHVYEKVEVPRIFHPIMRRPEPPDRIWDGVVDIRGADRLSADADFESYHKTHIDPLEPEDRSMWVRAMCLRRQATSKKEKQLVKHQLEELGVAADKRMKELTSTLRRQTVEQLRAKQKKTEKQSVLISEDHQEDEDLMKGFEEAWKRM
;
A
#
# COMPACT_ATOMS: atom_id res chain seq x y z
N MET A 1 -52.81 66.90 -7.05
CA MET A 1 -52.94 65.51 -7.51
C MET A 1 -51.59 65.07 -8.01
N THR A 2 -51.08 64.01 -7.38
CA THR A 2 -49.88 63.17 -7.63
C THR A 2 -49.78 62.67 -9.08
N PRO A 3 -48.69 61.98 -9.54
CA PRO A 3 -47.73 61.12 -8.78
C PRO A 3 -46.24 61.37 -9.09
N SER A 4 -45.23 61.14 -8.22
CA SER A 4 -44.84 60.08 -7.26
C SER A 4 -43.76 59.11 -7.80
N SER A 5 -42.57 59.26 -7.21
CA SER A 5 -41.40 58.37 -7.01
C SER A 5 -41.45 56.87 -7.33
N SER A 6 -40.32 56.33 -7.81
CA SER A 6 -39.68 55.13 -7.21
C SER A 6 -38.21 54.99 -7.62
N SER A 7 -37.34 54.92 -6.60
CA SER A 7 -35.91 54.63 -6.64
C SER A 7 -35.62 53.13 -6.76
N SER A 8 -34.69 52.73 -7.63
CA SER A 8 -34.07 51.40 -7.61
C SER A 8 -32.55 51.54 -7.48
N SER A 9 -32.03 51.21 -6.30
CA SER A 9 -30.60 51.08 -6.01
C SER A 9 -30.02 49.88 -6.75
N SER A 10 -29.09 50.12 -7.68
CA SER A 10 -28.30 49.08 -8.33
C SER A 10 -27.32 48.45 -7.33
N ARG A 11 -27.57 47.21 -6.91
CA ARG A 11 -26.54 46.39 -6.26
C ARG A 11 -25.54 45.94 -7.33
N LYS A 12 -24.27 46.35 -7.15
CA LYS A 12 -23.12 45.88 -7.93
C LYS A 12 -23.03 44.35 -7.78
N GLY A 13 -22.95 43.64 -8.90
CA GLY A 13 -22.74 42.21 -8.92
C GLY A 13 -21.29 41.88 -8.56
N ASP A 14 -21.11 41.08 -7.51
CA ASP A 14 -19.83 40.48 -7.18
C ASP A 14 -19.47 39.42 -8.22
N SER A 15 -18.44 39.71 -9.01
CA SER A 15 -17.93 38.80 -10.02
C SER A 15 -17.10 37.69 -9.35
N ASN A 16 -17.76 36.62 -8.89
CA ASN A 16 -17.09 35.37 -8.53
C ASN A 16 -16.55 34.69 -9.80
N ILE A 17 -15.31 34.22 -9.79
CA ILE A 17 -14.78 33.41 -10.91
C ILE A 17 -15.24 31.98 -10.66
N GLU A 18 -16.35 31.59 -11.29
CA GLU A 18 -16.77 30.19 -11.30
C GLU A 18 -15.80 29.39 -12.18
N TYR A 19 -14.94 28.59 -11.57
CA TYR A 19 -14.30 27.45 -12.23
C TYR A 19 -15.24 26.24 -12.19
N GLY A 20 -16.44 26.41 -12.75
CA GLY A 20 -17.48 25.40 -12.78
C GLY A 20 -17.69 24.85 -14.18
N LEU A 21 -17.56 23.53 -14.34
CA LEU A 21 -18.14 22.84 -15.48
C LEU A 21 -19.67 22.94 -15.39
N SER A 22 -20.30 23.37 -16.48
CA SER A 22 -21.74 23.25 -16.69
C SER A 22 -22.10 21.77 -16.82
N TYR A 23 -22.63 21.15 -15.75
CA TYR A 23 -23.22 19.81 -15.86
C TYR A 23 -24.52 19.89 -16.66
N LEU A 24 -24.66 19.00 -17.64
CA LEU A 24 -25.88 18.91 -18.44
C LEU A 24 -27.07 18.48 -17.59
N LYS A 25 -28.09 19.34 -17.53
CA LYS A 25 -29.46 19.00 -17.13
C LYS A 25 -30.16 18.40 -18.35
N ILE A 26 -30.49 17.11 -18.32
CA ILE A 26 -31.23 16.48 -19.43
C ILE A 26 -32.41 15.70 -18.87
N TYR A 27 -33.60 16.23 -19.15
CA TYR A 27 -34.87 15.53 -19.01
C TYR A 27 -35.08 14.64 -20.23
N ASN A 28 -35.59 13.43 -20.01
CA ASN A 28 -36.05 12.58 -21.10
C ASN A 28 -37.29 13.24 -21.73
N LYS A 29 -37.16 13.81 -22.92
CA LYS A 29 -38.19 14.64 -23.57
C LYS A 29 -39.37 13.86 -24.16
N THR A 30 -39.69 12.68 -23.62
CA THR A 30 -40.75 11.79 -24.12
C THR A 30 -41.98 11.72 -23.20
N TYR A 31 -42.08 12.56 -22.16
CA TYR A 31 -43.19 12.53 -21.20
C TYR A 31 -43.98 13.84 -21.12
N ASP A 32 -44.29 14.44 -22.27
CA ASP A 32 -45.31 15.49 -22.37
C ASP A 32 -46.31 15.09 -23.46
N GLN A 33 -47.24 14.19 -23.12
CA GLN A 33 -48.54 14.00 -23.78
C GLN A 33 -49.27 12.80 -23.12
N ASN A 34 -49.83 13.02 -21.92
CA ASN A 34 -51.05 12.39 -21.41
C ASN A 34 -51.15 12.63 -19.90
N TRP A 35 -51.52 13.85 -19.52
CA TRP A 35 -52.09 14.09 -18.20
C TRP A 35 -53.60 14.26 -18.38
N LYS A 36 -54.37 13.31 -17.84
CA LYS A 36 -55.77 13.51 -17.50
C LYS A 36 -55.80 13.88 -16.03
N ASP A 37 -56.50 14.97 -15.69
CA ASP A 37 -56.69 15.41 -14.31
C ASP A 37 -57.30 14.29 -13.46
N PRO A 38 -56.80 14.02 -12.24
CA PRO A 38 -57.44 13.08 -11.33
C PRO A 38 -58.62 13.74 -10.60
N ASP A 39 -59.72 12.99 -10.49
CA ASP A 39 -60.94 13.40 -9.77
C ASP A 39 -60.68 13.69 -8.28
N PRO A 40 -61.32 14.74 -7.70
CA PRO A 40 -61.06 15.18 -6.35
C PRO A 40 -61.96 14.47 -5.35
N THR A 41 -61.65 13.21 -5.02
CA THR A 41 -62.22 12.56 -3.82
C THR A 41 -61.26 11.53 -3.24
N CYS A 42 -60.38 11.97 -2.35
CA CYS A 42 -59.92 11.21 -1.18
C CYS A 42 -59.08 12.14 -0.28
N MET A 43 -59.71 12.72 0.74
CA MET A 43 -58.97 13.18 1.92
C MET A 43 -59.00 12.06 2.96
N ASP A 44 -57.94 12.05 3.78
CA ASP A 44 -57.67 11.20 4.95
C ASP A 44 -56.79 9.97 4.69
N THR A 45 -55.48 10.10 4.98
CA THR A 45 -54.82 9.42 6.13
C THR A 45 -53.29 9.68 6.15
N ALA A 46 -52.78 10.03 7.34
CA ALA A 46 -51.38 10.01 7.82
C ALA A 46 -50.29 10.76 7.01
N SER A 47 -49.65 11.75 7.65
CA SER A 47 -48.39 12.37 7.23
C SER A 47 -47.25 11.34 7.23
N GLU A 48 -47.02 10.67 6.09
CA GLU A 48 -45.80 9.93 5.84
C GLU A 48 -44.62 10.92 5.78
N VAL A 49 -43.64 10.75 6.66
CA VAL A 49 -42.36 11.47 6.58
C VAL A 49 -41.68 11.02 5.29
N GLN A 50 -41.72 11.88 4.26
CA GLN A 50 -41.11 11.58 2.96
C GLN A 50 -39.59 11.56 3.12
N GLU A 51 -39.00 10.36 3.14
CA GLU A 51 -37.54 10.20 3.19
C GLU A 51 -36.91 10.85 1.94
N PRO A 52 -35.79 11.60 2.09
CA PRO A 52 -35.14 12.23 0.96
C PRO A 52 -34.68 11.16 -0.05
N PRO A 53 -34.78 11.43 -1.37
CA PRO A 53 -34.42 10.44 -2.38
C PRO A 53 -32.94 10.06 -2.26
N PRO A 54 -32.58 8.78 -2.51
CA PRO A 54 -31.22 8.31 -2.35
C PRO A 54 -30.26 9.07 -3.29
N PRO A 55 -28.99 9.30 -2.88
CA PRO A 55 -28.01 9.97 -3.72
C PRO A 55 -27.71 9.17 -4.99
N PRO A 56 -27.23 9.80 -6.08
CA PRO A 56 -26.94 9.11 -7.34
C PRO A 56 -25.90 8.01 -7.18
N TYR A 57 -26.16 6.76 -7.57
CA TYR A 57 -25.16 5.68 -7.44
C TYR A 57 -23.93 5.92 -8.30
N VAL A 58 -22.72 5.77 -7.76
CA VAL A 58 -21.48 6.05 -8.50
C VAL A 58 -21.00 4.80 -9.22
N ILE A 59 -20.95 4.86 -10.56
CA ILE A 59 -20.35 3.83 -11.40
C ILE A 59 -19.00 4.32 -11.90
N VAL A 60 -17.94 3.66 -11.44
CA VAL A 60 -16.58 3.97 -11.87
C VAL A 60 -16.24 3.15 -13.11
N VAL A 61 -15.77 3.84 -14.15
CA VAL A 61 -15.23 3.22 -15.36
C VAL A 61 -13.71 3.17 -15.24
N GLN A 62 -13.16 1.97 -15.06
CA GLN A 62 -11.74 1.74 -14.88
C GLN A 62 -11.21 0.79 -15.94
N GLY A 63 -9.96 1.02 -16.33
CA GLY A 63 -9.25 0.17 -17.27
C GLY A 63 -7.91 0.81 -17.65
N PRO A 64 -7.07 0.08 -18.39
CA PRO A 64 -5.75 0.57 -18.77
C PRO A 64 -5.78 1.85 -19.62
N PRO A 65 -4.64 2.55 -19.78
CA PRO A 65 -4.57 3.72 -20.63
C PRO A 65 -4.94 3.34 -22.08
N LYS A 66 -5.69 4.21 -22.76
CA LYS A 66 -6.13 4.04 -24.16
C LYS A 66 -7.12 2.90 -24.44
N VAL A 67 -7.73 2.28 -23.42
CA VAL A 67 -8.75 1.22 -23.62
C VAL A 67 -10.14 1.72 -24.07
N GLY A 68 -10.33 3.03 -24.26
CA GLY A 68 -11.64 3.60 -24.64
C GLY A 68 -12.59 3.92 -23.48
N LYS A 69 -12.08 4.21 -22.27
CA LYS A 69 -12.90 4.60 -21.10
C LYS A 69 -13.86 5.75 -21.39
N THR A 70 -13.32 6.87 -21.87
CA THR A 70 -14.10 8.06 -22.21
C THR A 70 -15.12 7.77 -23.32
N LEU A 71 -14.76 6.92 -24.28
CA LEU A 71 -15.65 6.53 -25.38
C LEU A 71 -16.84 5.73 -24.87
N LEU A 72 -16.63 4.80 -23.95
CA LEU A 72 -17.73 4.03 -23.35
C LEU A 72 -18.71 4.94 -22.60
N ILE A 73 -18.19 5.88 -21.81
CA ILE A 73 -19.05 6.84 -21.11
C ILE A 73 -19.82 7.70 -22.11
N LYS A 74 -19.17 8.18 -23.19
CA LYS A 74 -19.85 8.90 -24.28
C LYS A 74 -20.98 8.08 -24.90
N SER A 75 -20.75 6.84 -25.26
CA SER A 75 -21.79 5.98 -25.85
C SER A 75 -22.94 5.67 -24.89
N LEU A 76 -22.65 5.49 -23.60
CA LEU A 76 -23.70 5.33 -22.59
C LEU A 76 -24.52 6.62 -22.42
N VAL A 77 -23.86 7.76 -22.31
CA VAL A 77 -24.53 9.07 -22.17
C VAL A 77 -25.39 9.36 -23.39
N ASP A 78 -24.87 9.16 -24.60
CA ASP A 78 -25.62 9.35 -25.84
C ASP A 78 -26.85 8.43 -25.90
N PHE A 79 -26.72 7.16 -25.51
CA PHE A 79 -27.85 6.22 -25.43
C PHE A 79 -28.96 6.70 -24.47
N TYR A 80 -28.60 7.21 -23.29
CA TYR A 80 -29.58 7.68 -22.31
C TYR A 80 -30.19 9.05 -22.64
N THR A 81 -29.44 9.91 -23.33
CA THR A 81 -29.79 11.34 -23.50
C THR A 81 -30.22 11.67 -24.93
N LYS A 82 -30.00 10.76 -25.89
CA LYS A 82 -30.23 10.95 -27.32
C LYS A 82 -29.53 12.20 -27.86
N GLY A 83 -28.35 12.52 -27.34
CA GLY A 83 -27.59 13.71 -27.70
C GLY A 83 -26.10 13.62 -27.36
N SER A 84 -25.25 13.96 -28.34
CA SER A 84 -23.79 14.02 -28.18
C SER A 84 -23.37 15.38 -27.62
N SER A 85 -22.93 15.40 -26.36
CA SER A 85 -22.37 16.60 -25.74
C SER A 85 -21.00 16.31 -25.12
N PRO A 86 -20.05 17.25 -25.20
CA PRO A 86 -18.77 17.11 -24.56
C PRO A 86 -18.97 17.15 -23.05
N PHE A 87 -18.46 16.14 -22.33
CA PHE A 87 -18.39 16.15 -20.89
C PHE A 87 -16.94 16.05 -20.43
N GLU A 88 -16.64 16.76 -19.35
CA GLU A 88 -15.41 16.61 -18.58
C GLU A 88 -15.84 16.32 -17.13
N GLY A 89 -15.21 15.35 -16.47
CA GLY A 89 -15.54 14.98 -15.10
C GLY A 89 -16.78 14.06 -14.93
N PRO A 90 -17.34 13.98 -13.71
CA PRO A 90 -18.45 13.10 -13.39
C PRO A 90 -19.76 13.44 -14.13
N VAL A 91 -20.39 12.46 -14.80
CA VAL A 91 -21.64 12.65 -15.55
C VAL A 91 -22.81 12.00 -14.82
N ARG A 92 -23.91 12.73 -14.62
CA ARG A 92 -25.12 12.19 -13.99
C ARG A 92 -26.20 11.92 -15.03
N ILE A 93 -26.88 10.80 -14.87
CA ILE A 93 -28.02 10.39 -15.69
C ILE A 93 -29.15 9.84 -14.81
N MET A 94 -30.37 9.92 -15.31
CA MET A 94 -31.49 9.18 -14.76
C MET A 94 -31.66 7.86 -15.53
N THR A 95 -31.81 6.78 -14.78
CA THR A 95 -31.85 5.40 -15.26
C THR A 95 -33.11 4.72 -14.71
N GLY A 96 -33.84 4.01 -15.58
CA GLY A 96 -35.11 3.34 -15.24
C GLY A 96 -36.29 4.32 -15.22
N GLY A 97 -37.37 4.00 -15.95
CA GLY A 97 -38.55 4.84 -16.18
C GLY A 97 -39.28 5.30 -14.89
N ASP A 98 -40.44 4.74 -14.59
CA ASP A 98 -41.38 5.28 -13.59
C ASP A 98 -40.89 5.27 -12.12
N LYS A 99 -39.79 4.56 -11.82
CA LYS A 99 -39.18 4.50 -10.47
C LYS A 99 -37.87 5.30 -10.34
N GLY A 100 -37.49 6.04 -11.39
CA GLY A 100 -36.34 6.96 -11.48
C GLY A 100 -35.15 6.68 -10.55
N ARG A 101 -34.11 6.00 -11.02
CA ARG A 101 -32.82 5.88 -10.30
C ARG A 101 -31.82 6.86 -10.86
N ARG A 102 -30.99 7.47 -10.01
CA ARG A 102 -29.91 8.37 -10.44
C ARG A 102 -28.59 7.61 -10.46
N VAL A 103 -27.83 7.76 -11.52
CA VAL A 103 -26.51 7.14 -11.69
C VAL A 103 -25.50 8.23 -12.07
N GLN A 104 -24.31 8.16 -11.48
CA GLN A 104 -23.19 9.05 -11.77
C GLN A 104 -22.02 8.23 -12.34
N PHE A 105 -21.70 8.42 -13.61
CA PHE A 105 -20.52 7.84 -14.24
C PHE A 105 -19.28 8.68 -13.93
N VAL A 106 -18.20 8.00 -13.54
CA VAL A 106 -16.93 8.62 -13.23
C VAL A 106 -15.81 7.86 -13.93
N GLU A 107 -15.05 8.55 -14.78
CA GLU A 107 -13.83 7.99 -15.35
C GLU A 107 -12.74 7.91 -14.27
N CYS A 108 -12.16 6.72 -14.06
CA CYS A 108 -11.03 6.59 -13.15
C CYS A 108 -9.74 7.03 -13.87
N PRO A 109 -8.96 7.94 -13.27
CA PRO A 109 -7.64 8.28 -13.79
C PRO A 109 -6.69 7.09 -13.64
N ASN A 110 -5.68 6.99 -14.51
CA ASN A 110 -4.72 5.88 -14.50
C ASN A 110 -3.69 5.95 -13.36
N ASN A 111 -3.72 7.03 -12.58
CA ASN A 111 -2.76 7.29 -11.51
C ASN A 111 -3.16 6.49 -10.26
N MET A 112 -2.19 5.96 -9.53
CA MET A 112 -2.43 5.16 -8.31
C MET A 112 -3.28 5.91 -7.27
N ASN A 113 -3.06 7.22 -7.13
CA ASN A 113 -3.84 8.05 -6.20
C ASN A 113 -5.33 8.07 -6.55
N GLY A 114 -5.66 8.27 -7.82
CA GLY A 114 -7.06 8.30 -8.23
C GLY A 114 -7.70 6.91 -8.25
N MET A 115 -6.93 5.84 -8.52
CA MET A 115 -7.38 4.46 -8.31
C MET A 115 -7.73 4.18 -6.83
N ILE A 116 -6.90 4.64 -5.89
CA ILE A 116 -7.18 4.51 -4.45
C ILE A 116 -8.45 5.27 -4.07
N ASP A 117 -8.61 6.51 -4.56
CA ASP A 117 -9.77 7.33 -4.23
C ASP A 117 -11.05 6.75 -4.86
N ALA A 118 -10.98 6.31 -6.12
CA ALA A 118 -12.08 5.66 -6.82
C ALA A 118 -12.56 4.38 -6.14
N ALA A 119 -11.64 3.56 -5.61
CA ALA A 119 -12.01 2.37 -4.85
C ALA A 119 -12.82 2.70 -3.58
N LYS A 120 -12.60 3.88 -2.98
CA LYS A 120 -13.30 4.29 -1.75
C LYS A 120 -14.74 4.73 -2.00
N TYR A 121 -15.07 5.30 -3.16
CA TYR A 121 -16.41 5.83 -3.45
C TYR A 121 -17.23 5.02 -4.47
N ALA A 122 -16.65 4.08 -5.22
CA ALA A 122 -17.34 3.35 -6.29
C ALA A 122 -18.44 2.39 -5.80
N ASP A 123 -19.72 2.64 -6.10
CA ASP A 123 -20.83 1.72 -5.77
C ASP A 123 -20.92 0.53 -6.74
N ALA A 124 -20.55 0.76 -8.00
CA ALA A 124 -20.26 -0.29 -8.98
C ALA A 124 -19.05 0.10 -9.83
N VAL A 125 -18.44 -0.90 -10.47
CA VAL A 125 -17.24 -0.72 -11.29
C VAL A 125 -17.42 -1.44 -12.62
N ILE A 126 -17.16 -0.72 -13.72
CA ILE A 126 -16.97 -1.27 -15.05
C ILE A 126 -15.46 -1.42 -15.27
N LEU A 127 -14.99 -2.66 -15.42
CA LEU A 127 -13.61 -2.96 -15.77
C LEU A 127 -13.50 -3.20 -17.28
N LEU A 128 -12.84 -2.28 -17.98
CA LEU A 128 -12.52 -2.41 -19.40
C LEU A 128 -11.25 -3.23 -19.57
N VAL A 129 -11.30 -4.17 -20.50
CA VAL A 129 -10.19 -5.01 -20.89
C VAL A 129 -10.04 -4.91 -22.41
N ASP A 130 -8.83 -4.64 -22.87
CA ASP A 130 -8.48 -4.76 -24.28
C ASP A 130 -8.41 -6.25 -24.61
N ALA A 131 -9.24 -6.73 -25.54
CA ALA A 131 -9.23 -8.13 -25.92
C ALA A 131 -7.96 -8.54 -26.68
N GLY A 132 -7.35 -7.62 -27.43
CA GLY A 132 -6.11 -7.85 -28.19
C GLY A 132 -4.90 -8.00 -27.29
N TYR A 133 -4.80 -7.18 -26.23
CA TYR A 133 -3.70 -7.25 -25.26
C TYR A 133 -3.97 -8.24 -24.11
N GLY A 134 -5.20 -8.26 -23.59
CA GLY A 134 -5.59 -9.03 -22.41
C GLY A 134 -5.51 -8.22 -21.11
N PHE A 135 -5.22 -8.90 -20.00
CA PHE A 135 -5.23 -8.28 -18.68
C PHE A 135 -3.93 -7.54 -18.36
N GLU A 136 -4.05 -6.23 -18.11
CA GLU A 136 -2.95 -5.37 -17.67
C GLU A 136 -2.82 -5.32 -16.14
N MET A 137 -1.63 -4.93 -15.68
CA MET A 137 -1.28 -4.91 -14.24
C MET A 137 -2.13 -3.90 -13.47
N GLU A 138 -2.45 -2.76 -14.07
CA GLU A 138 -3.27 -1.68 -13.52
C GLU A 138 -4.67 -2.18 -13.13
N THR A 139 -5.26 -3.08 -13.93
CA THR A 139 -6.56 -3.68 -13.63
C THR A 139 -6.50 -4.54 -12.37
N PHE A 140 -5.41 -5.31 -12.20
CA PHE A 140 -5.21 -6.12 -11.00
C PHE A 140 -4.84 -5.28 -9.77
N GLU A 141 -4.07 -4.21 -9.94
CA GLU A 141 -3.79 -3.25 -8.87
C GLU A 141 -5.09 -2.64 -8.34
N PHE A 142 -5.97 -2.18 -9.23
CA PHE A 142 -7.26 -1.63 -8.85
C PHE A 142 -8.15 -2.69 -8.18
N LEU A 143 -8.16 -3.92 -8.69
CA LEU A 143 -8.90 -5.02 -8.07
C LEU A 143 -8.46 -5.30 -6.63
N GLU A 144 -7.15 -5.29 -6.36
CA GLU A 144 -6.64 -5.47 -4.99
C GLU A 144 -7.01 -4.27 -4.09
N LEU A 145 -7.05 -3.05 -4.62
CA LEU A 145 -7.56 -1.88 -3.89
C LEU A 145 -9.05 -2.02 -3.53
N LEU A 146 -9.88 -2.51 -4.46
CA LEU A 146 -11.29 -2.81 -4.19
C LEU A 146 -11.45 -3.88 -3.10
N LYS A 147 -10.65 -4.96 -3.15
CA LYS A 147 -10.69 -6.00 -2.10
C LYS A 147 -10.34 -5.47 -0.71
N VAL A 148 -9.50 -4.43 -0.62
CA VAL A 148 -9.12 -3.82 0.66
C VAL A 148 -10.18 -2.83 1.16
N HIS A 149 -10.65 -1.92 0.31
CA HIS A 149 -11.62 -0.89 0.70
C HIS A 149 -13.08 -1.39 0.72
N GLY A 150 -13.30 -2.60 0.21
CA GLY A 150 -14.59 -3.29 0.14
C GLY A 150 -15.04 -3.46 -1.31
N MET A 151 -15.39 -4.69 -1.68
CA MET A 151 -15.65 -5.06 -3.08
C MET A 151 -17.06 -4.59 -3.49
N PRO A 152 -17.18 -3.62 -4.43
CA PRO A 152 -18.47 -3.23 -4.99
C PRO A 152 -18.93 -4.22 -6.06
N LYS A 153 -20.08 -3.96 -6.69
CA LYS A 153 -20.52 -4.75 -7.84
C LYS A 153 -19.60 -4.50 -9.04
N VAL A 154 -18.97 -5.55 -9.55
CA VAL A 154 -18.03 -5.47 -10.67
C VAL A 154 -18.65 -6.10 -11.93
N MET A 155 -18.49 -5.41 -13.06
CA MET A 155 -18.84 -5.89 -14.39
C MET A 155 -17.66 -5.71 -15.34
N GLY A 156 -17.49 -6.65 -16.28
CA GLY A 156 -16.42 -6.62 -17.28
C GLY A 156 -16.93 -6.13 -18.62
N VAL A 157 -16.11 -5.37 -19.34
CA VAL A 157 -16.37 -4.97 -20.73
C VAL A 157 -15.12 -5.29 -21.56
N LEU A 158 -15.27 -6.17 -22.55
CA LEU A 158 -14.23 -6.47 -23.53
C LEU A 158 -14.33 -5.51 -24.71
N THR A 159 -13.22 -4.84 -25.03
CA THR A 159 -13.09 -3.86 -26.12
C THR A 159 -12.09 -4.36 -27.18
N TYR A 160 -12.01 -3.67 -28.33
CA TYR A 160 -11.09 -3.98 -29.42
C TYR A 160 -11.25 -5.39 -30.05
N LEU A 161 -12.48 -5.90 -30.09
CA LEU A 161 -12.78 -7.19 -30.73
C LEU A 161 -12.71 -7.11 -32.26
N ASP A 162 -12.88 -5.92 -32.83
CA ASP A 162 -12.71 -5.56 -34.24
C ASP A 162 -11.25 -5.65 -34.73
N THR A 163 -10.29 -5.50 -33.82
CA THR A 163 -8.86 -5.48 -34.14
C THR A 163 -8.34 -6.87 -34.57
N PHE A 164 -9.12 -7.94 -34.32
CA PHE A 164 -8.78 -9.30 -34.69
C PHE A 164 -9.02 -9.59 -36.17
N LYS A 165 -7.93 -9.75 -36.94
CA LYS A 165 -7.99 -10.14 -38.36
C LYS A 165 -8.49 -11.59 -38.58
N ASN A 166 -8.25 -12.48 -37.61
CA ASN A 166 -8.56 -13.91 -37.72
C ASN A 166 -9.77 -14.29 -36.85
N ALA A 167 -10.88 -14.66 -37.49
CA ALA A 167 -12.11 -15.05 -36.79
C ALA A 167 -11.96 -16.27 -35.86
N GLY A 168 -11.11 -17.25 -36.22
CA GLY A 168 -10.83 -18.42 -35.37
C GLY A 168 -10.11 -18.07 -34.06
N VAL A 169 -9.23 -17.07 -34.09
CA VAL A 169 -8.51 -16.60 -32.89
C VAL A 169 -9.46 -15.85 -31.97
N LEU A 170 -10.34 -15.02 -32.53
CA LEU A 170 -11.38 -14.31 -31.77
C LEU A 170 -12.35 -15.30 -31.08
N ALA A 171 -12.80 -16.33 -31.81
CA ALA A 171 -13.71 -17.35 -31.30
C ALA A 171 -13.13 -18.12 -30.10
N ASN A 172 -11.81 -18.29 -30.02
CA ASN A 172 -11.13 -18.92 -28.89
C ASN A 172 -10.79 -17.92 -27.76
N THR A 173 -10.37 -16.70 -28.12
CA THR A 173 -9.87 -15.70 -27.15
C THR A 173 -11.01 -15.10 -26.33
N LYS A 174 -12.14 -14.78 -26.96
CA LYS A 174 -13.32 -14.21 -26.29
C LYS A 174 -13.82 -15.06 -25.12
N PRO A 175 -14.16 -16.36 -25.28
CA PRO A 175 -14.61 -17.18 -24.17
C PRO A 175 -13.51 -17.41 -23.13
N ARG A 176 -12.23 -17.48 -23.55
CA ARG A 176 -11.10 -17.58 -22.62
C ARG A 176 -11.03 -16.38 -21.68
N LEU A 177 -11.08 -15.16 -22.22
CA LEU A 177 -11.05 -13.93 -21.42
C LEU A 177 -12.28 -13.79 -20.53
N MET A 178 -13.46 -14.14 -21.04
CA MET A 178 -14.69 -14.16 -20.23
C MET A 178 -14.59 -15.14 -19.06
N HIS A 179 -14.13 -16.37 -19.32
CA HIS A 179 -13.93 -17.38 -18.28
C HIS A 179 -12.88 -16.91 -17.27
N GLN A 180 -11.73 -16.39 -17.72
CA GLN A 180 -10.70 -15.84 -16.83
C GLN A 180 -11.23 -14.70 -15.96
N PHE A 181 -12.01 -13.78 -16.52
CA PHE A 181 -12.65 -12.70 -15.75
C PHE A 181 -13.58 -13.26 -14.67
N GLN A 182 -14.40 -14.24 -15.03
CA GLN A 182 -15.34 -14.89 -14.11
C GLN A 182 -14.66 -15.76 -13.07
N THR A 183 -13.51 -16.37 -13.34
CA THR A 183 -12.83 -17.24 -12.37
C THR A 183 -11.82 -16.49 -11.51
N GLU A 184 -11.06 -15.56 -12.10
CA GLU A 184 -9.90 -14.94 -11.47
C GLU A 184 -10.20 -13.54 -10.90
N ILE A 185 -11.05 -12.76 -11.57
CA ILE A 185 -11.32 -11.36 -11.17
C ILE A 185 -12.50 -11.28 -10.22
N CYS A 186 -13.68 -11.69 -10.69
CA CYS A 186 -14.90 -11.62 -9.89
C CYS A 186 -15.81 -12.81 -10.19
N LYS A 187 -15.96 -13.70 -9.21
CA LYS A 187 -16.74 -14.93 -9.35
C LYS A 187 -18.19 -14.62 -9.67
N GLY A 188 -18.64 -15.04 -10.86
CA GLY A 188 -20.02 -14.82 -11.32
C GLY A 188 -20.30 -13.40 -11.86
N ALA A 189 -19.28 -12.61 -12.16
CA ALA A 189 -19.49 -11.30 -12.79
C ALA A 189 -19.98 -11.43 -14.24
N GLN A 190 -20.85 -10.48 -14.62
CA GLN A 190 -21.32 -10.34 -16.00
C GLN A 190 -20.24 -9.65 -16.84
N VAL A 191 -20.00 -10.19 -18.04
CA VAL A 191 -19.01 -9.66 -18.98
C VAL A 191 -19.71 -9.34 -20.29
N PHE A 192 -19.60 -8.09 -20.72
CA PHE A 192 -20.13 -7.57 -21.98
C PHE A 192 -19.01 -7.47 -23.01
N CYS A 193 -19.37 -7.55 -24.28
CA CYS A 193 -18.44 -7.53 -25.39
C CYS A 193 -18.86 -6.42 -26.34
N LEU A 194 -17.93 -5.53 -26.67
CA LEU A 194 -18.13 -4.45 -27.62
C LEU A 194 -17.38 -4.80 -28.90
N SER A 195 -18.13 -5.10 -29.96
CA SER A 195 -17.60 -5.71 -31.16
C SER A 195 -16.87 -4.71 -32.07
N GLY A 196 -17.26 -3.44 -32.05
CA GLY A 196 -16.65 -2.39 -32.87
C GLY A 196 -17.37 -1.05 -32.73
N LEU A 197 -16.99 -0.11 -33.59
CA LEU A 197 -17.57 1.23 -33.67
C LEU A 197 -18.47 1.37 -34.91
N ASP A 198 -19.60 2.05 -34.75
CA ASP A 198 -20.46 2.50 -35.82
C ASP A 198 -19.86 3.71 -36.57
N ASN A 199 -20.49 4.11 -37.68
CA ASN A 199 -20.04 5.21 -38.54
C ASN A 199 -19.82 6.53 -37.80
N ASP A 200 -20.56 6.77 -36.70
CA ASP A 200 -20.46 7.97 -35.86
C ASP A 200 -19.33 7.87 -34.81
N ALA A 201 -18.42 6.89 -34.96
CA ALA A 201 -17.33 6.58 -34.04
C ALA A 201 -17.78 6.25 -32.61
N MET A 202 -19.01 5.76 -32.45
CA MET A 202 -19.62 5.32 -31.19
C MET A 202 -19.78 3.80 -31.16
N TYR A 203 -19.93 3.20 -29.97
CA TYR A 203 -20.22 1.77 -29.88
C TYR A 203 -21.62 1.43 -30.39
N LEU A 204 -21.76 0.19 -30.91
CA LEU A 204 -23.00 -0.35 -31.43
C LEU A 204 -24.17 -0.23 -30.42
N GLU A 205 -25.26 0.41 -30.85
CA GLU A 205 -26.40 0.75 -29.98
C GLU A 205 -26.98 -0.49 -29.28
N HIS A 206 -27.12 -1.61 -30.00
CA HIS A 206 -27.67 -2.85 -29.43
C HIS A 206 -26.77 -3.52 -28.38
N GLU A 207 -25.46 -3.27 -28.41
CA GLU A 207 -24.51 -3.76 -27.39
C GLU A 207 -24.56 -2.87 -26.15
N ILE A 208 -24.60 -1.55 -26.36
CA ILE A 208 -24.78 -0.56 -25.30
C ILE A 208 -26.13 -0.73 -24.61
N PHE A 209 -27.20 -1.04 -25.36
CA PHE A 209 -28.53 -1.33 -24.81
C PHE A 209 -28.49 -2.47 -23.79
N LYS A 210 -27.74 -3.55 -24.06
CA LYS A 210 -27.59 -4.69 -23.12
C LYS A 210 -26.89 -4.26 -21.83
N LEU A 211 -25.82 -3.47 -21.94
CA LEU A 211 -25.09 -2.93 -20.80
C LEU A 211 -25.96 -1.96 -19.99
N ALA A 212 -26.65 -1.03 -20.65
CA ALA A 212 -27.55 -0.06 -20.03
C ALA A 212 -28.75 -0.73 -19.32
N SER A 213 -29.33 -1.76 -19.94
CA SER A 213 -30.40 -2.56 -19.33
C SER A 213 -29.93 -3.28 -18.06
N TYR A 214 -28.69 -3.77 -18.05
CA TYR A 214 -28.09 -4.38 -16.86
C TYR A 214 -27.81 -3.35 -15.75
N ILE A 215 -27.29 -2.17 -16.11
CA ILE A 215 -27.08 -1.04 -15.18
C ILE A 215 -28.41 -0.59 -14.56
N SER A 216 -29.49 -0.62 -15.34
CA SER A 216 -30.83 -0.23 -14.87
C SER A 216 -31.42 -1.23 -13.88
N SER A 217 -31.21 -2.52 -14.12
CA SER A 217 -31.77 -3.61 -13.30
C SER A 217 -30.92 -4.00 -12.09
N MET A 218 -29.64 -3.62 -12.06
CA MET A 218 -28.77 -4.03 -10.96
C MET A 218 -29.14 -3.41 -9.61
N GLU A 219 -28.91 -4.18 -8.55
CA GLU A 219 -29.00 -3.72 -7.17
C GLU A 219 -27.63 -3.30 -6.63
N PHE A 220 -27.62 -2.17 -5.91
CA PHE A 220 -26.46 -1.63 -5.22
C PHE A 220 -26.55 -1.95 -3.74
N HIS A 221 -25.46 -2.49 -3.17
CA HIS A 221 -25.38 -2.81 -1.75
C HIS A 221 -24.42 -1.83 -1.08
N PRO A 222 -24.88 -0.98 -0.14
CA PRO A 222 -24.00 -0.04 0.52
C PRO A 222 -22.99 -0.79 1.41
N LEU A 223 -21.70 -0.45 1.25
CA LEU A 223 -20.65 -1.03 2.10
C LEU A 223 -20.75 -0.46 3.53
N SER A 224 -20.51 -1.29 4.54
CA SER A 224 -20.61 -0.90 5.95
C SER A 224 -19.75 0.33 6.30
N TRP A 225 -18.53 0.38 5.76
CA TRP A 225 -17.64 1.53 5.95
C TRP A 225 -18.22 2.83 5.39
N ARG A 226 -18.80 2.78 4.18
CA ARG A 226 -19.40 3.95 3.52
C ARG A 226 -20.69 4.39 4.17
N ALA A 227 -21.48 3.45 4.69
CA ALA A 227 -22.69 3.78 5.43
C ALA A 227 -22.37 4.46 6.78
N ALA A 228 -21.23 4.14 7.39
CA ALA A 228 -20.82 4.67 8.68
C ALA A 228 -20.18 6.06 8.64
N HIS A 229 -19.67 6.52 7.49
CA HIS A 229 -18.94 7.79 7.36
C HIS A 229 -19.64 8.72 6.37
N PRO A 230 -19.71 10.03 6.63
CA PRO A 230 -20.28 10.97 5.69
C PRO A 230 -19.23 11.27 4.63
N TYR A 231 -19.61 11.29 3.36
CA TYR A 231 -18.69 11.66 2.29
C TYR A 231 -19.44 12.32 1.14
N MET A 232 -18.70 13.08 0.34
CA MET A 232 -19.19 13.79 -0.82
C MET A 232 -18.20 13.62 -1.95
N LEU A 233 -18.73 13.25 -3.12
CA LEU A 233 -18.00 13.38 -4.38
C LEU A 233 -18.30 14.78 -4.89
N VAL A 234 -17.25 15.59 -5.04
CA VAL A 234 -17.42 16.99 -5.44
C VAL A 234 -17.86 17.07 -6.87
N ASP A 235 -18.91 17.85 -7.06
CA ASP A 235 -19.45 18.21 -8.36
C ASP A 235 -18.94 19.61 -8.73
N HIS A 236 -19.19 20.63 -7.91
CA HIS A 236 -18.69 21.98 -8.21
C HIS A 236 -17.59 22.42 -7.26
N PHE A 237 -16.55 23.01 -7.84
CA PHE A 237 -15.44 23.66 -7.14
C PHE A 237 -15.50 25.17 -7.40
N ILE A 238 -15.61 25.97 -6.35
CA ILE A 238 -15.71 27.43 -6.45
C ILE A 238 -14.69 28.07 -5.52
N ASP A 239 -13.88 28.99 -6.04
CA ASP A 239 -12.99 29.85 -5.24
C ASP A 239 -13.75 31.12 -4.86
N ILE A 240 -13.94 31.36 -3.57
CA ILE A 240 -14.61 32.56 -3.01
C ILE A 240 -13.62 33.58 -2.47
N THR A 241 -12.32 33.34 -2.61
CA THR A 241 -11.28 34.23 -2.12
C THR A 241 -11.40 35.62 -2.76
N PRO A 242 -11.40 36.72 -1.96
CA PRO A 242 -11.50 38.07 -2.49
C PRO A 242 -10.40 38.38 -3.52
N ARG A 243 -10.76 38.98 -4.66
CA ARG A 243 -9.78 39.31 -5.72
C ARG A 243 -8.64 40.20 -5.22
N GLU A 244 -8.93 41.10 -4.28
CA GLU A 244 -7.94 42.01 -3.69
C GLU A 244 -6.81 41.27 -2.95
N THR A 245 -7.09 40.13 -2.30
CA THR A 245 -6.05 39.34 -1.61
C THR A 245 -5.20 38.56 -2.60
N ILE A 246 -5.83 38.04 -3.67
CA ILE A 246 -5.17 37.31 -4.75
C ILE A 246 -4.18 38.21 -5.51
N GLU A 247 -4.56 39.46 -5.76
CA GLU A 247 -3.72 40.44 -6.46
C GLU A 247 -2.51 40.87 -5.62
N LYS A 248 -2.67 40.96 -4.29
CA LYS A 248 -1.57 41.27 -3.36
C LYS A 248 -0.60 40.11 -3.20
N GLU A 249 -1.11 38.90 -3.03
CA GLU A 249 -0.32 37.69 -2.85
C GLU A 249 -0.94 36.53 -3.62
N LYS A 250 -0.27 36.08 -4.69
CA LYS A 250 -0.77 34.99 -5.54
C LYS A 250 -0.83 33.64 -4.82
N GLU A 251 0.06 33.45 -3.85
CA GLU A 251 0.26 32.21 -3.07
C GLU A 251 -0.46 32.24 -1.72
N CYS A 252 -1.46 33.11 -1.56
CA CYS A 252 -2.26 33.18 -0.34
C CYS A 252 -3.18 31.95 -0.20
N PRO A 253 -3.47 31.52 1.05
CA PRO A 253 -4.48 30.50 1.30
C PRO A 253 -5.85 30.94 0.77
N ARG A 254 -6.64 29.96 0.32
CA ARG A 254 -7.89 30.15 -0.42
C ARG A 254 -9.09 29.71 0.39
N ASP A 255 -10.16 30.46 0.26
CA ASP A 255 -11.48 30.09 0.76
C ASP A 255 -12.25 29.48 -0.40
N ILE A 256 -12.75 28.27 -0.22
CA ILE A 256 -13.38 27.49 -1.29
C ILE A 256 -14.76 26.98 -0.88
N ILE A 257 -15.62 26.81 -1.87
CA ILE A 257 -16.90 26.14 -1.75
C ILE A 257 -16.90 24.88 -2.61
N LEU A 258 -17.19 23.74 -2.00
CA LEU A 258 -17.36 22.45 -2.67
C LEU A 258 -18.83 22.07 -2.61
N LYS A 259 -19.46 21.83 -3.77
CA LYS A 259 -20.87 21.39 -3.85
C LYS A 259 -20.96 19.96 -4.33
N GLY A 260 -21.92 19.21 -3.81
CA GLY A 260 -22.15 17.82 -4.23
C GLY A 260 -23.24 17.13 -3.41
N TYR A 261 -23.56 15.88 -3.76
CA TYR A 261 -24.49 15.07 -2.97
C TYR A 261 -23.80 14.49 -1.74
N LEU A 262 -24.44 14.65 -0.57
CA LEU A 262 -24.02 14.00 0.66
C LEU A 262 -24.36 12.51 0.61
N ARG A 263 -23.40 11.66 0.97
CA ARG A 263 -23.51 10.19 0.94
C ARG A 263 -23.09 9.60 2.28
N GLY A 264 -23.53 8.38 2.55
CA GLY A 264 -23.22 7.67 3.78
C GLY A 264 -24.13 8.12 4.92
N CYS A 265 -23.57 8.74 5.96
CA CYS A 265 -24.32 9.27 7.09
C CYS A 265 -24.44 10.80 7.05
N HIS A 266 -25.07 11.37 8.08
CA HIS A 266 -25.31 12.80 8.20
C HIS A 266 -24.04 13.56 8.57
N ILE A 267 -24.01 14.86 8.25
CA ILE A 267 -22.89 15.74 8.58
C ILE A 267 -23.39 17.00 9.28
N GLU A 268 -22.60 17.45 10.25
CA GLU A 268 -22.84 18.66 11.04
C GLU A 268 -21.79 19.73 10.74
N GLU A 269 -22.16 21.00 10.91
CA GLU A 269 -21.21 22.10 10.86
C GLU A 269 -20.13 21.95 11.93
N GLY A 270 -18.89 22.33 11.63
CA GLY A 270 -17.76 22.14 12.53
C GLY A 270 -17.18 20.71 12.55
N THR A 271 -17.76 19.75 11.82
CA THR A 271 -17.15 18.42 11.66
C THR A 271 -15.80 18.53 10.94
N LYS A 272 -14.79 17.72 11.35
CA LYS A 272 -13.53 17.62 10.62
C LYS A 272 -13.67 16.72 9.40
N VAL A 273 -13.12 17.17 8.29
CA VAL A 273 -13.28 16.54 6.99
C VAL A 273 -11.91 16.42 6.32
N HIS A 274 -11.64 15.26 5.74
CA HIS A 274 -10.46 15.02 4.92
C HIS A 274 -10.79 15.26 3.45
N ILE A 275 -10.11 16.22 2.82
CA ILE A 275 -10.11 16.36 1.37
C ILE A 275 -8.99 15.48 0.83
N ALA A 276 -9.35 14.48 0.02
CA ALA A 276 -8.42 13.45 -0.46
C ALA A 276 -7.25 14.07 -1.23
N GLY A 277 -6.05 13.93 -0.68
CA GLY A 277 -4.83 14.49 -1.27
C GLY A 277 -4.65 15.99 -1.02
N VAL A 278 -5.40 16.63 -0.15
CA VAL A 278 -5.11 18.02 0.27
C VAL A 278 -4.80 18.05 1.76
N GLY A 279 -5.68 17.49 2.60
CA GLY A 279 -5.46 17.50 4.03
C GLY A 279 -6.75 17.43 4.84
N ASP A 280 -6.60 17.59 6.15
CA ASP A 280 -7.71 17.65 7.10
C ASP A 280 -8.11 19.12 7.32
N PHE A 281 -9.39 19.42 7.17
CA PHE A 281 -9.95 20.77 7.32
C PHE A 281 -11.17 20.73 8.25
N LEU A 282 -11.44 21.85 8.90
CA LEU A 282 -12.67 22.06 9.64
C LEU A 282 -13.76 22.55 8.67
N LEU A 283 -14.93 21.93 8.71
CA LEU A 283 -16.06 22.36 7.90
C LEU A 283 -16.66 23.64 8.48
N ALA A 284 -16.48 24.76 7.80
CA ALA A 284 -16.83 26.07 8.36
C ALA A 284 -18.31 26.39 8.27
N ARG A 285 -18.97 25.94 7.19
CA ARG A 285 -20.41 26.09 6.98
C ARG A 285 -20.93 24.99 6.07
N VAL A 286 -22.15 24.53 6.35
CA VAL A 286 -22.88 23.58 5.50
C VAL A 286 -24.20 24.21 5.10
N THR A 287 -24.49 24.22 3.81
CA THR A 287 -25.76 24.76 3.29
C THR A 287 -26.42 23.71 2.43
N SER A 288 -27.66 23.36 2.78
CA SER A 288 -28.52 22.54 1.93
C SER A 288 -28.94 23.36 0.71
N LEU A 289 -28.90 22.75 -0.47
CA LEU A 289 -29.27 23.38 -1.73
C LEU A 289 -30.41 22.57 -2.38
N ALA A 290 -31.24 23.26 -3.16
CA ALA A 290 -32.24 22.62 -4.00
C ALA A 290 -31.58 21.58 -4.93
N ASP A 291 -32.22 20.42 -5.05
CA ASP A 291 -31.71 19.32 -5.85
C ASP A 291 -31.64 19.72 -7.33
N PRO A 292 -30.44 19.72 -7.96
CA PRO A 292 -30.33 20.04 -9.37
C PRO A 292 -30.95 18.95 -10.28
N PHE A 293 -31.21 17.75 -9.74
CA PHE A 293 -31.70 16.58 -10.46
C PHE A 293 -32.78 15.81 -9.64
N PRO A 294 -33.98 16.38 -9.47
CA PRO A 294 -35.05 15.77 -8.68
C PRO A 294 -35.63 14.52 -9.38
N VAL A 295 -35.85 13.45 -8.61
CA VAL A 295 -36.41 12.17 -9.10
C VAL A 295 -37.94 12.25 -9.29
N LEU A 296 -38.60 13.06 -8.49
CA LEU A 296 -40.02 13.43 -8.59
C LEU A 296 -40.12 14.95 -8.46
N PRO A 297 -41.08 15.61 -9.11
CA PRO A 297 -41.38 17.01 -8.82
C PRO A 297 -41.95 17.10 -7.41
N VAL A 298 -41.09 17.41 -6.44
CA VAL A 298 -41.50 17.76 -5.08
C VAL A 298 -41.70 19.28 -5.07
N ASP A 299 -42.81 19.76 -4.51
CA ASP A 299 -43.05 21.19 -4.32
C ASP A 299 -41.85 21.81 -3.60
N SER A 300 -41.20 22.78 -4.26
CA SER A 300 -39.88 23.27 -3.90
C SER A 300 -39.82 23.90 -2.49
N ASP A 301 -40.97 24.40 -2.01
CA ASP A 301 -41.09 25.10 -0.73
C ASP A 301 -41.16 24.16 0.50
N LEU A 302 -41.56 22.88 0.32
CA LEU A 302 -41.60 21.87 1.40
C LEU A 302 -40.28 21.10 1.54
N ALA A 303 -39.47 21.05 0.48
CA ALA A 303 -38.18 20.36 0.45
C ALA A 303 -37.07 21.12 1.21
N GLU A 304 -37.06 22.46 1.16
CA GLU A 304 -36.08 23.28 1.89
C GLU A 304 -36.26 23.20 3.41
N LEU A 305 -37.49 23.02 3.90
CA LEU A 305 -37.77 22.93 5.34
C LEU A 305 -37.53 21.55 5.95
N SER A 306 -37.45 20.48 5.15
CA SER A 306 -37.30 19.09 5.62
C SER A 306 -35.87 18.53 5.58
N CYS A 307 -34.92 19.28 5.01
CA CYS A 307 -33.53 18.82 4.80
C CYS A 307 -32.52 19.27 5.88
N MET A 308 -32.88 20.30 6.67
CA MET A 308 -32.15 20.73 7.87
C MET A 308 -33.04 20.56 9.11
N GLU A 309 -33.09 19.34 9.63
CA GLU A 309 -33.63 19.12 10.97
C GLU A 309 -32.49 19.25 11.98
N ASN A 310 -32.66 20.08 13.01
CA ASN A 310 -31.78 20.13 14.20
C ASN A 310 -30.26 20.38 13.94
N GLY A 311 -29.88 21.00 12.82
CA GLY A 311 -28.49 21.43 12.55
C GLY A 311 -27.59 20.41 11.84
N TYR A 312 -28.14 19.26 11.42
CA TYR A 312 -27.43 18.28 10.57
C TYR A 312 -28.08 18.18 9.18
N CYS A 313 -27.25 17.90 8.16
CA CYS A 313 -27.73 17.64 6.80
C CYS A 313 -27.93 16.14 6.57
N ARG A 314 -29.11 15.78 6.05
CA ARG A 314 -29.45 14.39 5.74
C ARG A 314 -28.70 13.87 4.50
N ALA A 315 -28.33 12.59 4.51
CA ALA A 315 -27.72 11.95 3.33
C ALA A 315 -28.72 11.90 2.17
N GLY A 316 -28.25 12.04 0.93
CA GLY A 316 -29.11 12.18 -0.26
C GLY A 316 -29.37 13.64 -0.66
N THR A 317 -29.14 14.59 0.25
CA THR A 317 -29.31 16.02 0.00
C THR A 317 -28.14 16.59 -0.83
N TYR A 318 -28.44 17.57 -1.69
CA TYR A 318 -27.42 18.35 -2.37
C TYR A 318 -26.90 19.44 -1.44
N VAL A 319 -25.61 19.43 -1.12
CA VAL A 319 -25.01 20.29 -0.09
C VAL A 319 -23.86 21.13 -0.63
N SER A 320 -23.61 22.25 0.03
CA SER A 320 -22.49 23.16 -0.21
C SER A 320 -21.63 23.25 1.05
N PHE A 321 -20.38 22.84 0.94
CA PHE A 321 -19.38 22.88 2.00
C PHE A 321 -18.44 24.06 1.80
N GLN A 322 -18.35 24.92 2.81
CA GLN A 322 -17.41 26.03 2.83
C GLN A 322 -16.17 25.66 3.66
N PHE A 323 -14.99 25.85 3.08
CA PHE A 323 -13.70 25.66 3.71
C PHE A 323 -12.91 26.96 3.69
N HIS A 324 -12.18 27.21 4.77
CA HIS A 324 -11.26 28.34 4.87
C HIS A 324 -9.83 27.83 4.94
N ASN A 325 -8.88 28.68 4.56
CA ASN A 325 -7.44 28.41 4.66
C ASN A 325 -6.95 27.18 3.86
N VAL A 326 -7.51 26.94 2.68
CA VAL A 326 -7.08 25.83 1.80
C VAL A 326 -5.82 26.23 1.02
N PRO A 327 -4.83 25.34 0.84
CA PRO A 327 -3.64 25.65 0.05
C PRO A 327 -3.98 26.06 -1.38
N PHE A 328 -3.36 27.14 -1.87
CA PHE A 328 -3.62 27.68 -3.21
C PHE A 328 -3.29 26.70 -4.34
N GLU A 329 -2.41 25.73 -4.07
CA GLU A 329 -2.04 24.66 -4.99
C GLU A 329 -3.23 23.82 -5.42
N MET A 330 -4.25 23.67 -4.56
CA MET A 330 -5.47 22.95 -4.90
C MET A 330 -6.22 23.66 -6.03
N VAL A 331 -6.37 24.98 -5.95
CA VAL A 331 -7.03 25.79 -6.97
C VAL A 331 -6.21 25.79 -8.26
N LYS A 332 -4.89 26.00 -8.15
CA LYS A 332 -3.98 26.10 -9.30
C LYS A 332 -3.92 24.83 -10.14
N ASN A 333 -3.97 23.65 -9.51
CA ASN A 333 -3.79 22.36 -10.19
C ASN A 333 -5.08 21.54 -10.23
N HIS A 334 -6.22 22.22 -10.14
CA HIS A 334 -7.51 21.60 -10.28
C HIS A 334 -7.66 21.02 -11.69
N ASN A 335 -7.78 19.70 -11.77
CA ASN A 335 -8.10 18.99 -13.00
C ASN A 335 -9.55 18.49 -12.90
N PRO A 336 -10.48 18.99 -13.74
CA PRO A 336 -11.88 18.59 -13.69
C PRO A 336 -12.13 17.10 -13.97
N CYS A 337 -11.23 16.44 -14.71
CA CYS A 337 -11.31 15.01 -14.99
C CYS A 337 -10.93 14.13 -13.81
N GLN A 338 -10.33 14.69 -12.75
CA GLN A 338 -10.01 13.95 -11.53
C GLN A 338 -10.97 14.39 -10.41
N PRO A 339 -11.91 13.52 -10.00
CA PRO A 339 -12.89 13.88 -9.00
C PRO A 339 -12.22 14.14 -7.64
N ILE A 340 -12.75 15.12 -6.90
CA ILE A 340 -12.33 15.40 -5.53
C ILE A 340 -13.25 14.63 -4.59
N LEU A 341 -12.64 13.83 -3.71
CA LEU A 341 -13.34 13.10 -2.66
C LEU A 341 -13.16 13.85 -1.33
N VAL A 342 -14.29 14.05 -0.64
CA VAL A 342 -14.35 14.72 0.65
C VAL A 342 -15.00 13.75 1.64
N GLY A 343 -14.29 13.37 2.70
CA GLY A 343 -14.77 12.38 3.69
C GLY A 343 -14.71 12.91 5.11
N GLY A 344 -15.81 12.79 5.86
CA GLY A 344 -15.85 13.13 7.27
C GLY A 344 -15.00 12.19 8.11
N ILE A 345 -14.33 12.78 9.10
CA ILE A 345 -13.41 12.10 10.00
C ILE A 345 -14.11 11.97 11.36
N THR A 346 -14.10 10.77 11.91
CA THR A 346 -14.61 10.56 13.28
C THR A 346 -13.62 11.06 14.33
N ILE A 347 -14.11 11.32 15.55
CA ILE A 347 -13.26 11.78 16.67
C ILE A 347 -12.13 10.77 16.96
N GLU A 348 -12.39 9.47 16.82
CA GLU A 348 -11.37 8.43 16.99
C GLU A 348 -10.27 8.54 15.92
N GLU A 349 -10.66 8.75 14.66
CA GLU A 349 -9.74 8.86 13.52
C GLU A 349 -8.95 10.17 13.51
N GLU A 350 -9.40 11.21 14.20
CA GLU A 350 -8.65 12.45 14.39
C GLU A 350 -7.37 12.21 15.20
N SER A 351 -7.43 11.33 16.19
CA SER A 351 -6.31 11.06 17.07
C SER A 351 -5.19 10.30 16.35
N VAL A 352 -3.95 10.59 16.74
CA VAL A 352 -2.75 9.94 16.19
C VAL A 352 -2.16 9.02 17.25
N GLY A 353 -1.78 7.81 16.86
CA GLY A 353 -1.21 6.84 17.78
C GLY A 353 -0.52 5.66 17.12
N GLN A 354 -0.24 4.65 17.93
CA GLN A 354 0.34 3.40 17.45
C GLN A 354 -0.76 2.50 16.90
N ILE A 355 -0.64 2.12 15.62
CA ILE A 355 -1.58 1.21 14.95
C ILE A 355 -0.92 -0.16 14.83
N GLN A 356 -1.65 -1.19 15.21
CA GLN A 356 -1.26 -2.58 15.03
C GLN A 356 -2.10 -3.16 13.89
N VAL A 357 -1.43 -3.61 12.83
CA VAL A 357 -2.08 -4.22 11.67
C VAL A 357 -1.56 -5.62 11.44
N LYS A 358 -2.39 -6.47 10.84
CA LYS A 358 -1.95 -7.77 10.32
C LYS A 358 -1.80 -7.64 8.82
N LEU A 359 -0.56 -7.71 8.36
CA LEU A 359 -0.13 -7.45 7.00
C LEU A 359 0.17 -8.76 6.27
N GLN A 360 -0.37 -8.89 5.06
CA GLN A 360 -0.12 -9.96 4.13
C GLN A 360 0.42 -9.36 2.83
N ARG A 361 1.68 -9.69 2.53
CA ARG A 361 2.34 -9.30 1.27
C ARG A 361 1.60 -9.92 0.08
N HIS A 362 1.49 -9.18 -1.02
CA HIS A 362 0.93 -9.68 -2.26
C HIS A 362 1.86 -10.72 -2.91
N SER A 363 1.29 -11.78 -3.50
CA SER A 363 2.06 -12.90 -4.08
C SER A 363 2.99 -12.46 -5.20
N TRP A 364 2.56 -11.51 -6.04
CA TRP A 364 3.32 -11.01 -7.20
C TRP A 364 4.53 -10.13 -6.83
N HIS A 365 4.70 -9.75 -5.57
CA HIS A 365 5.87 -8.97 -5.12
C HIS A 365 7.02 -9.83 -4.61
N LEU A 366 8.03 -10.10 -5.43
CA LEU A 366 9.16 -10.95 -5.03
C LEU A 366 10.05 -10.33 -3.93
N LYS A 367 10.07 -9.00 -3.79
CA LYS A 367 10.90 -8.30 -2.80
C LYS A 367 10.26 -8.33 -1.41
N LEU A 368 11.02 -8.77 -0.41
CA LEU A 368 10.59 -8.73 0.98
C LEU A 368 10.69 -7.30 1.54
N LEU A 369 9.66 -6.88 2.30
CA LEU A 369 9.63 -5.55 2.90
C LEU A 369 10.57 -5.53 4.12
N LYS A 370 11.41 -4.51 4.22
CA LYS A 370 12.36 -4.32 5.33
C LYS A 370 11.70 -3.51 6.45
N SER A 371 11.91 -3.91 7.71
CA SER A 371 11.44 -3.11 8.85
C SER A 371 12.14 -1.74 8.88
N LYS A 372 11.42 -0.70 9.29
CA LYS A 372 11.83 0.71 9.30
C LYS A 372 12.05 1.34 7.91
N ALA A 373 11.80 0.60 6.82
CA ALA A 373 11.75 1.18 5.49
C ALA A 373 10.44 1.98 5.31
N PRO A 374 10.47 3.07 4.54
CA PRO A 374 9.26 3.83 4.25
C PRO A 374 8.30 3.01 3.39
N ILE A 375 7.01 3.07 3.72
CA ILE A 375 5.92 2.55 2.91
C ILE A 375 4.80 3.58 2.88
N ILE A 376 3.99 3.55 1.82
CA ILE A 376 2.79 4.36 1.71
C ILE A 376 1.60 3.50 2.10
N VAL A 377 0.78 4.02 3.01
CA VAL A 377 -0.44 3.35 3.48
C VAL A 377 -1.67 4.19 3.15
N SER A 378 -2.73 3.52 2.68
CA SER A 378 -4.07 4.09 2.53
C SER A 378 -4.98 3.43 3.56
N VAL A 379 -5.49 4.23 4.49
CA VAL A 379 -6.39 3.80 5.58
C VAL A 379 -7.52 4.80 5.71
N GLY A 380 -8.76 4.33 5.67
CA GLY A 380 -9.93 5.21 5.64
C GLY A 380 -9.80 6.23 4.50
N TRP A 381 -10.00 7.51 4.80
CA TRP A 381 -9.82 8.59 3.82
C TRP A 381 -8.36 8.96 3.54
N ARG A 382 -7.46 8.75 4.52
CA ARG A 382 -6.11 9.30 4.48
C ARG A 382 -5.11 8.41 3.74
N ARG A 383 -4.10 9.07 3.19
CA ARG A 383 -2.90 8.46 2.60
C ARG A 383 -1.68 9.10 3.24
N TYR A 384 -0.76 8.28 3.72
CA TYR A 384 0.45 8.79 4.35
C TYR A 384 1.61 7.81 4.23
N GLU A 385 2.82 8.33 4.25
CA GLU A 385 4.03 7.55 4.37
C GLU A 385 4.30 7.26 5.86
N THR A 386 4.70 6.04 6.19
CA THR A 386 5.11 5.65 7.54
C THR A 386 6.22 4.60 7.51
N ARG A 387 6.84 4.32 8.67
CA ARG A 387 7.94 3.37 8.83
C ARG A 387 7.55 2.22 9.78
N PRO A 388 7.03 1.10 9.24
CA PRO A 388 6.56 0.00 10.05
C PRO A 388 7.67 -0.87 10.61
N ILE A 389 7.38 -1.43 11.77
CA ILE A 389 8.11 -2.55 12.34
C ILE A 389 7.31 -3.82 12.11
N TYR A 390 7.90 -4.76 11.39
CA TYR A 390 7.34 -6.09 11.23
C TYR A 390 7.71 -6.97 12.43
N ALA A 391 6.74 -7.74 12.91
CA ALA A 391 6.91 -8.63 14.04
C ALA A 391 6.00 -9.86 13.96
N LEU A 392 6.38 -10.92 14.67
CA LEU A 392 5.52 -12.08 14.93
C LEU A 392 5.03 -12.04 16.36
N LYS A 393 3.73 -12.28 16.55
CA LYS A 393 3.13 -12.39 17.87
C LYS A 393 3.62 -13.68 18.54
N GLY A 394 4.35 -13.55 19.65
CA GLY A 394 4.81 -14.68 20.46
C GLY A 394 3.74 -15.18 21.44
N ARG A 395 4.05 -16.28 22.15
CA ARG A 395 3.10 -16.96 23.08
C ARG A 395 2.71 -16.12 24.31
N ARG A 396 3.54 -15.15 24.71
CA ARG A 396 3.35 -14.33 25.93
C ARG A 396 2.90 -12.88 25.65
N GLY A 397 2.21 -12.67 24.53
CA GLY A 397 1.77 -11.33 24.10
C GLY A 397 2.89 -10.37 23.70
N SER A 398 4.15 -10.80 23.70
CA SER A 398 5.29 -10.05 23.17
C SER A 398 5.40 -10.20 21.66
N TYR A 399 5.88 -9.16 20.99
CA TYR A 399 6.10 -9.15 19.55
C TYR A 399 7.59 -9.36 19.27
N CYS A 400 7.95 -10.43 18.57
CA CYS A 400 9.32 -10.68 18.15
C CYS A 400 9.61 -9.89 16.87
N PHE A 401 10.55 -8.95 16.94
CA PHE A 401 10.99 -8.13 15.82
C PHE A 401 11.48 -8.99 14.64
N LEU A 402 11.07 -8.62 13.44
CA LEU A 402 11.57 -9.17 12.18
C LEU A 402 12.37 -8.11 11.41
N ARG A 403 13.52 -8.50 10.85
CA ARG A 403 14.27 -7.62 9.93
C ARG A 403 13.53 -7.41 8.60
N ARG A 404 12.84 -8.45 8.11
CA ARG A 404 12.09 -8.47 6.86
C ARG A 404 10.79 -9.23 7.02
N THR A 405 9.79 -8.93 6.20
CA THR A 405 8.55 -9.70 6.14
C THR A 405 8.84 -11.15 5.74
N PRO A 406 8.10 -12.12 6.30
CA PRO A 406 8.19 -13.49 5.84
C PRO A 406 7.52 -13.66 4.47
N GLN A 407 7.88 -14.71 3.73
CA GLN A 407 7.45 -14.85 2.33
C GLN A 407 5.95 -15.17 2.23
N ASN A 408 5.47 -16.25 2.82
CA ASN A 408 4.11 -16.75 2.58
C ASN A 408 3.23 -16.79 3.83
N MET A 409 3.50 -15.92 4.82
CA MET A 409 2.70 -15.86 6.04
C MET A 409 2.37 -14.40 6.39
N PRO A 410 1.17 -14.13 6.95
CA PRO A 410 0.87 -12.81 7.47
C PRO A 410 1.76 -12.51 8.68
N CYS A 411 2.15 -11.26 8.83
CA CYS A 411 2.91 -10.77 9.98
C CYS A 411 2.19 -9.60 10.63
N SER A 412 2.51 -9.30 11.88
CA SER A 412 2.05 -8.07 12.52
C SER A 412 2.96 -6.93 12.07
N ALA A 413 2.39 -5.86 11.53
CA ALA A 413 3.10 -4.62 11.28
C ALA A 413 2.61 -3.57 12.29
N ILE A 414 3.55 -2.82 12.85
CA ILE A 414 3.24 -1.83 13.89
C ILE A 414 3.94 -0.53 13.51
N PHE A 415 3.16 0.54 13.41
CA PHE A 415 3.63 1.86 13.00
C PHE A 415 2.84 2.96 13.69
N TRP A 416 3.26 4.20 13.50
CA TRP A 416 2.62 5.38 14.04
C TRP A 416 1.84 6.12 12.93
N GLY A 417 0.61 6.55 13.22
CA GLY A 417 -0.24 7.25 12.26
C GLY A 417 -1.63 7.58 12.81
N PRO A 418 -2.50 8.25 12.02
CA PRO A 418 -3.89 8.51 12.36
C PRO A 418 -4.64 7.21 12.63
N LEU A 419 -5.34 7.13 13.77
CA LEU A 419 -6.03 5.92 14.18
C LEU A 419 -7.18 5.60 13.22
N ALA A 420 -7.54 4.32 13.15
CA ALA A 420 -8.68 3.85 12.39
C ALA A 420 -9.39 2.75 13.19
N PRO A 421 -10.72 2.58 13.00
CA PRO A 421 -11.47 1.53 13.66
C PRO A 421 -10.87 0.14 13.40
N PRO A 422 -10.98 -0.80 14.35
CA PRO A 422 -10.53 -2.16 14.13
C PRO A 422 -11.27 -2.78 12.94
N SER A 423 -10.65 -3.76 12.28
CA SER A 423 -11.11 -4.40 11.04
C SER A 423 -11.15 -3.53 9.78
N THR A 424 -10.77 -2.24 9.87
CA THR A 424 -10.60 -1.39 8.69
C THR A 424 -9.49 -1.94 7.79
N GLY A 425 -9.77 -2.01 6.49
CA GLY A 425 -8.82 -2.40 5.46
C GLY A 425 -7.73 -1.34 5.24
N LEU A 426 -6.50 -1.81 5.05
CA LEU A 426 -5.32 -0.98 4.78
C LEU A 426 -4.62 -1.49 3.51
N ALA A 427 -4.43 -0.60 2.54
CA ALA A 427 -3.67 -0.89 1.33
C ALA A 427 -2.25 -0.34 1.50
N VAL A 428 -1.24 -1.14 1.15
CA VAL A 428 0.17 -0.73 1.17
C VAL A 428 0.69 -0.65 -0.26
N VAL A 429 1.28 0.49 -0.60
CA VAL A 429 1.82 0.78 -1.93
C VAL A 429 3.30 1.17 -1.81
N GLN A 430 4.10 0.81 -2.81
CA GLN A 430 5.55 1.10 -2.81
C GLN A 430 5.85 2.54 -3.23
N SER A 431 5.29 2.96 -4.35
CA SER A 431 5.48 4.28 -4.94
C SER A 431 4.19 4.71 -5.62
N LEU A 432 3.95 6.02 -5.63
CA LEU A 432 2.81 6.63 -6.32
C LEU A 432 3.17 7.11 -7.73
N ALA A 433 4.46 7.04 -8.11
CA ALA A 433 4.89 7.44 -9.44
C ALA A 433 4.35 6.47 -10.51
N ASP A 434 4.05 7.00 -11.70
CA ASP A 434 3.51 6.24 -12.83
C ASP A 434 4.59 5.48 -13.61
N ASN A 435 5.69 5.08 -12.96
CA ASN A 435 6.71 4.23 -13.57
C ASN A 435 6.14 2.81 -13.78
N LYS A 436 5.71 2.52 -15.01
CA LYS A 436 4.88 1.37 -15.42
C LYS A 436 5.55 0.00 -15.33
N ALA A 437 6.82 -0.09 -14.92
CA ALA A 437 7.59 -1.33 -15.03
C ALA A 437 7.37 -2.34 -13.88
N ALA A 438 6.72 -1.97 -12.78
CA ALA A 438 6.50 -2.89 -11.65
C ALA A 438 5.09 -2.76 -11.05
N PHE A 439 4.49 -3.90 -10.68
CA PHE A 439 3.30 -3.96 -9.83
C PHE A 439 3.54 -3.08 -8.59
N ARG A 440 2.63 -2.15 -8.28
CA ARG A 440 2.82 -1.11 -7.25
C ARG A 440 2.21 -1.48 -5.91
N PHE A 441 1.19 -2.35 -5.91
CA PHE A 441 0.45 -2.79 -4.72
C PHE A 441 1.24 -3.82 -3.91
N LEU A 442 1.87 -3.40 -2.80
CA LEU A 442 2.77 -4.25 -2.02
C LEU A 442 2.05 -5.32 -1.19
N ALA A 443 1.02 -4.91 -0.46
CA ALA A 443 0.42 -5.73 0.57
C ALA A 443 -0.98 -5.23 0.94
N LYS A 444 -1.80 -6.17 1.39
CA LYS A 444 -3.05 -5.89 2.08
C LYS A 444 -2.85 -6.06 3.57
N ALA A 445 -3.49 -5.22 4.37
CA ALA A 445 -3.51 -5.37 5.81
C ALA A 445 -4.87 -5.00 6.38
N PHE A 446 -5.10 -5.39 7.63
CA PHE A 446 -6.28 -4.99 8.38
C PHE A 446 -5.87 -4.52 9.77
N VAL A 447 -6.58 -3.51 10.28
CA VAL A 447 -6.33 -2.97 11.62
C VAL A 447 -6.79 -3.99 12.66
N VAL A 448 -5.88 -4.39 13.55
CA VAL A 448 -6.16 -5.31 14.67
C VAL A 448 -6.48 -4.53 15.94
N GLY A 449 -5.80 -3.41 16.15
CA GLY A 449 -6.04 -2.54 17.28
C GLY A 449 -5.25 -1.25 17.21
N ALA A 450 -5.77 -0.23 17.87
CA ALA A 450 -5.22 1.11 17.93
C ALA A 450 -4.80 1.47 19.36
N ASN A 451 -3.79 2.33 19.49
CA ASN A 451 -3.33 2.98 20.72
C ASN A 451 -2.93 2.06 21.89
N LYS A 452 -2.54 0.81 21.60
CA LYS A 452 -1.98 -0.12 22.59
C LYS A 452 -0.48 -0.22 22.40
N ALA A 453 0.28 0.19 23.43
CA ALA A 453 1.74 0.10 23.45
C ALA A 453 2.20 -1.35 23.23
N ALA A 454 2.70 -1.65 22.03
CA ALA A 454 3.15 -3.00 21.72
C ALA A 454 4.53 -3.25 22.34
N ARG A 455 4.64 -4.30 23.17
CA ARG A 455 5.95 -4.75 23.68
C ARG A 455 6.70 -5.52 22.61
N ILE A 456 7.46 -4.79 21.78
CA ILE A 456 8.30 -5.34 20.72
C ILE A 456 9.69 -5.62 21.27
N VAL A 457 10.16 -6.85 21.09
CA VAL A 457 11.48 -7.32 21.51
C VAL A 457 12.26 -7.83 20.31
N LYS A 458 13.52 -7.41 20.21
CA LYS A 458 14.48 -7.95 19.25
C LYS A 458 15.41 -8.89 19.99
N LYS A 459 15.54 -10.11 19.47
CA LYS A 459 16.53 -11.07 19.96
C LYS A 459 17.88 -10.65 19.38
N SER A 460 18.77 -10.19 20.24
CA SER A 460 20.17 -9.90 19.94
C SER A 460 21.03 -10.95 20.64
N MET A 461 22.19 -11.26 20.09
CA MET A 461 23.12 -12.21 20.68
C MET A 461 24.45 -11.50 20.89
N ARG A 462 24.92 -11.49 22.14
CA ARG A 462 26.27 -11.03 22.46
C ARG A 462 27.21 -12.21 22.40
N ILE A 463 28.37 -11.99 21.80
CA ILE A 463 29.36 -13.00 21.53
C ILE A 463 30.56 -12.70 22.42
N GLY A 464 31.07 -13.71 23.12
CA GLY A 464 32.26 -13.59 23.94
C GLY A 464 33.27 -14.69 23.65
N THR A 465 34.53 -14.37 23.88
CA THR A 465 35.65 -15.29 23.67
C THR A 465 36.30 -15.62 25.01
N PRO A 466 36.57 -16.91 25.33
CA PRO A 466 37.22 -17.28 26.58
C PRO A 466 38.71 -16.93 26.55
N VAL A 467 39.18 -16.24 27.58
CA VAL A 467 40.59 -15.85 27.74
C VAL A 467 41.33 -16.83 28.63
N LYS A 468 40.87 -16.96 29.88
CA LYS A 468 41.44 -17.86 30.90
C LYS A 468 40.36 -18.84 31.32
N ILE A 469 40.67 -20.13 31.27
CA ILE A 469 39.74 -21.22 31.59
C ILE A 469 40.33 -22.04 32.73
N PHE A 470 39.54 -22.19 33.79
CA PHE A 470 39.86 -23.05 34.94
C PHE A 470 39.07 -24.35 34.83
N LYS A 471 38.65 -24.96 35.96
CA LYS A 471 37.81 -26.17 35.92
C LYS A 471 36.42 -25.84 35.35
N ASN A 472 35.62 -25.14 36.14
CA ASN A 472 34.25 -24.76 35.75
C ASN A 472 34.10 -23.24 35.61
N THR A 473 35.10 -22.46 35.99
CA THR A 473 35.10 -21.01 35.84
C THR A 473 35.92 -20.60 34.62
N ALA A 474 35.48 -19.57 33.91
CA ALA A 474 36.21 -18.98 32.81
C ALA A 474 36.01 -17.48 32.76
N PHE A 475 37.03 -16.77 32.29
CA PHE A 475 37.01 -15.34 32.05
C PHE A 475 36.74 -15.08 30.58
N ILE A 476 35.72 -14.27 30.28
CA ILE A 476 35.22 -14.02 28.94
C ILE A 476 35.50 -12.56 28.58
N LYS A 477 36.11 -12.34 27.41
CA LYS A 477 36.31 -11.02 26.81
C LYS A 477 35.36 -10.78 25.64
N ASP A 478 35.31 -9.54 25.18
CA ASP A 478 34.60 -9.07 23.98
C ASP A 478 33.05 -9.19 24.06
N MET A 479 32.50 -9.59 25.22
CA MET A 479 31.05 -9.70 25.44
C MET A 479 30.44 -8.41 26.02
N PHE A 480 31.24 -7.64 26.76
CA PHE A 480 30.86 -6.40 27.44
C PHE A 480 31.93 -5.35 27.20
N THR A 481 31.54 -4.08 27.30
CA THR A 481 32.47 -2.93 27.15
C THR A 481 32.88 -2.33 28.48
N SER A 482 32.05 -2.45 29.52
CA SER A 482 32.33 -1.90 30.86
C SER A 482 31.97 -2.88 31.98
N ASP A 483 32.58 -2.70 33.15
CA ASP A 483 32.31 -3.54 34.32
C ASP A 483 30.94 -3.26 34.96
N LEU A 484 30.45 -2.03 34.83
CA LEU A 484 29.09 -1.65 35.21
C LEU A 484 28.05 -2.44 34.41
N GLU A 485 28.34 -2.69 33.13
CA GLU A 485 27.47 -3.52 32.29
C GLU A 485 27.44 -4.97 32.79
N ILE A 486 28.58 -5.54 33.18
CA ILE A 486 28.65 -6.89 33.76
C ILE A 486 27.82 -6.99 35.03
N ALA A 487 27.86 -5.96 35.88
CA ALA A 487 27.05 -5.90 37.10
C ALA A 487 25.54 -5.95 36.80
N ASN A 488 25.08 -5.27 35.73
CA ASN A 488 23.69 -5.31 35.28
C ASN A 488 23.25 -6.69 34.78
N PHE A 489 24.18 -7.51 34.29
CA PHE A 489 23.93 -8.87 33.78
C PHE A 489 24.35 -9.98 34.77
N LYS A 490 24.42 -9.67 36.07
CA LYS A 490 24.71 -10.66 37.11
C LYS A 490 23.71 -11.83 37.07
N ASP A 491 24.24 -13.04 37.16
CA ASP A 491 23.54 -14.33 37.06
C ASP A 491 22.77 -14.57 35.74
N ALA A 492 23.04 -13.77 34.69
CA ALA A 492 22.49 -14.00 33.36
C ALA A 492 22.97 -15.34 32.78
N LYS A 493 22.07 -16.04 32.07
CA LYS A 493 22.35 -17.33 31.45
C LYS A 493 23.15 -17.15 30.15
N ILE A 494 24.21 -17.94 30.03
CA ILE A 494 25.08 -18.00 28.84
C ILE A 494 25.17 -19.45 28.35
N GLU A 495 25.42 -19.61 27.05
CA GLU A 495 25.53 -20.92 26.39
C GLU A 495 26.72 -20.90 25.44
N THR A 496 27.49 -21.99 25.40
CA THR A 496 28.56 -22.13 24.41
C THR A 496 28.04 -22.74 23.11
N ALA A 497 28.76 -22.56 22.00
CA ALA A 497 28.50 -23.26 20.74
C ALA A 497 28.43 -24.80 20.90
N SER A 498 29.10 -25.33 21.94
CA SER A 498 29.11 -26.74 22.32
C SER A 498 27.92 -27.16 23.20
N GLY A 499 26.93 -26.28 23.42
CA GLY A 499 25.73 -26.54 24.23
C GLY A 499 25.97 -26.59 25.74
N ILE A 500 27.08 -26.02 26.24
CA ILE A 500 27.37 -25.95 27.67
C ILE A 500 26.76 -24.69 28.26
N TYR A 501 25.84 -24.85 29.21
CA TYR A 501 25.25 -23.74 29.94
C TYR A 501 26.16 -23.20 31.04
N GLY A 502 26.13 -21.90 31.24
CA GLY A 502 26.79 -21.20 32.33
C GLY A 502 26.01 -19.97 32.82
N LYS A 503 26.61 -19.26 33.76
CA LYS A 503 26.12 -18.01 34.34
C LYS A 503 27.24 -16.98 34.50
N ILE A 504 26.87 -15.70 34.43
CA ILE A 504 27.76 -14.58 34.70
C ILE A 504 27.78 -14.31 36.21
N ASN A 505 28.94 -14.12 36.83
CA ASN A 505 29.04 -13.87 38.27
C ASN A 505 29.35 -12.41 38.58
N GLU A 506 30.53 -11.95 38.18
CA GLU A 506 31.11 -10.66 38.60
C GLU A 506 32.13 -10.17 37.56
N PRO A 507 32.44 -8.86 37.52
CA PRO A 507 33.58 -8.36 36.75
C PRO A 507 34.89 -8.94 37.28
N ALA A 508 35.88 -9.10 36.40
CA ALA A 508 37.19 -9.59 36.80
C ALA A 508 37.93 -8.52 37.62
N GLY A 509 38.48 -8.91 38.78
CA GLY A 509 39.33 -8.02 39.57
C GLY A 509 40.65 -7.70 38.86
N GLU A 510 41.14 -6.47 39.04
CA GLU A 510 42.36 -5.92 38.41
C GLU A 510 43.59 -6.85 38.57
N ASP A 511 43.73 -7.48 39.74
CA ASP A 511 44.85 -8.36 40.10
C ASP A 511 45.01 -9.58 39.16
N LEU A 512 43.91 -10.08 38.57
CA LEU A 512 43.89 -11.26 37.71
C LEU A 512 44.05 -10.93 36.20
N ILE A 513 44.00 -9.64 35.87
CA ILE A 513 44.16 -9.08 34.51
C ILE A 513 45.63 -8.77 34.21
N SER A 514 46.48 -8.64 35.25
CA SER A 514 47.92 -8.34 35.23
C SER A 514 48.82 -9.14 34.27
N GLY A 515 48.35 -10.28 33.74
CA GLY A 515 49.07 -11.12 32.76
C GLY A 515 48.52 -11.09 31.33
N LEU A 516 47.61 -10.15 31.01
CA LEU A 516 47.01 -9.98 29.69
C LEU A 516 47.34 -8.58 29.18
N GLU A 517 48.57 -8.40 28.69
CA GLU A 517 49.10 -7.11 28.25
C GLU A 517 48.18 -6.42 27.22
N SER A 518 47.86 -5.16 27.50
CA SER A 518 47.42 -4.15 26.54
C SER A 518 48.67 -3.39 26.10
N LYS A 519 48.84 -3.12 24.81
CA LYS A 519 49.95 -2.29 24.33
C LYS A 519 49.85 -0.80 24.72
N ASP A 520 48.72 -0.37 25.30
CA ASP A 520 48.36 1.06 25.42
C ASP A 520 47.88 1.54 26.82
N GLY A 521 48.29 0.89 27.92
CA GLY A 521 48.20 1.49 29.26
C GLY A 521 46.81 1.80 29.86
N GLN A 522 45.70 1.47 29.20
CA GLN A 522 44.34 1.59 29.76
C GLN A 522 43.91 0.31 30.51
N PRO A 523 43.17 0.44 31.64
CA PRO A 523 42.56 -0.70 32.31
C PRO A 523 41.57 -1.39 31.37
N ARG A 524 41.73 -2.72 31.18
CA ARG A 524 40.80 -3.53 30.36
C ARG A 524 39.54 -3.83 31.15
N GLU A 525 38.62 -2.87 31.16
CA GLU A 525 37.25 -3.06 31.61
C GLU A 525 36.49 -4.03 30.67
N GLY A 526 35.44 -4.70 31.17
CA GLY A 526 34.55 -5.53 30.36
C GLY A 526 34.90 -7.04 30.31
N ILE A 527 35.80 -7.52 31.19
CA ILE A 527 36.08 -8.97 31.33
C ILE A 527 35.17 -9.58 32.40
N ALA A 528 34.28 -10.49 31.99
CA ALA A 528 33.34 -11.14 32.89
C ALA A 528 33.87 -12.48 33.43
N LYS A 529 33.76 -12.71 34.74
CA LYS A 529 33.98 -14.02 35.37
C LYS A 529 32.69 -14.83 35.32
N CYS A 530 32.74 -15.98 34.65
CA CYS A 530 31.58 -16.84 34.41
C CYS A 530 31.80 -18.26 34.93
N THR A 531 30.73 -18.91 35.40
CA THR A 531 30.74 -20.31 35.83
C THR A 531 29.91 -21.16 34.88
N PHE A 532 30.48 -22.25 34.40
CA PHE A 532 29.86 -23.21 33.49
C PHE A 532 29.63 -24.55 34.17
N LYS A 533 28.65 -25.32 33.68
CA LYS A 533 28.39 -26.68 34.18
C LYS A 533 29.55 -27.64 33.96
N ARG A 534 30.32 -27.42 32.89
CA ARG A 534 31.48 -28.23 32.50
C ARG A 534 32.60 -27.33 32.01
N LYS A 535 33.83 -27.85 32.01
CA LYS A 535 34.99 -27.17 31.44
C LYS A 535 34.77 -26.89 29.95
N ILE A 536 34.82 -25.61 29.58
CA ILE A 536 34.74 -25.14 28.20
C ILE A 536 36.11 -25.22 27.51
N ARG A 537 36.14 -25.14 26.18
CA ARG A 537 37.38 -25.15 25.39
C ARG A 537 37.78 -23.72 25.00
N LYS A 538 39.08 -23.51 24.72
CA LYS A 538 39.61 -22.18 24.34
C LYS A 538 39.08 -21.68 22.99
N HIS A 539 38.66 -22.57 22.10
CA HIS A 539 38.03 -22.24 20.82
C HIS A 539 36.50 -22.13 20.89
N ASP A 540 35.88 -22.38 22.05
CA ASP A 540 34.43 -22.26 22.16
C ASP A 540 34.04 -20.78 22.11
N THR A 541 33.09 -20.45 21.25
CA THR A 541 32.40 -19.17 21.28
C THR A 541 31.26 -19.22 22.29
N ILE A 542 31.12 -18.17 23.09
CA ILE A 542 30.11 -18.08 24.14
C ILE A 542 29.06 -17.07 23.72
N PHE A 543 27.80 -17.46 23.85
CA PHE A 543 26.65 -16.68 23.43
C PHE A 543 25.81 -16.29 24.65
N MET A 544 25.42 -15.03 24.70
CA MET A 544 24.38 -14.54 25.59
C MET A 544 23.21 -14.01 24.76
N HIS A 545 22.02 -14.59 24.94
CA HIS A 545 20.81 -14.11 24.29
C HIS A 545 20.21 -12.96 25.09
N VAL A 546 20.13 -11.78 24.48
CA VAL A 546 19.54 -10.58 25.06
C VAL A 546 18.30 -10.21 24.26
N TYR A 547 17.26 -9.75 24.97
CA TYR A 547 16.05 -9.24 24.35
C TYR A 547 16.02 -7.73 24.53
N GLU A 548 16.24 -7.01 23.46
CA GLU A 548 16.23 -5.54 23.44
C GLU A 548 14.83 -5.05 23.10
N LYS A 549 14.31 -4.08 23.86
CA LYS A 549 13.06 -3.41 23.51
C LYS A 549 13.28 -2.57 22.25
N VAL A 550 12.43 -2.74 21.25
CA VAL A 550 12.46 -1.93 20.04
C VAL A 550 11.32 -0.93 20.08
N GLU A 551 11.66 0.34 19.93
CA GLU A 551 10.67 1.42 19.83
C GLU A 551 10.20 1.62 18.39
N VAL A 552 8.92 1.94 18.25
CA VAL A 552 8.31 2.25 16.97
C VAL A 552 8.60 3.70 16.62
N PRO A 553 9.15 4.00 15.43
CA PRO A 553 9.34 5.37 14.97
C PRO A 553 8.01 6.13 14.95
N ARG A 554 7.97 7.29 15.59
CA ARG A 554 6.79 8.18 15.60
C ARG A 554 6.80 9.10 14.38
N ILE A 555 6.81 8.51 13.19
CA ILE A 555 6.92 9.24 11.92
C ILE A 555 5.73 8.87 11.05
N PHE A 556 5.00 9.89 10.61
CA PHE A 556 4.07 9.78 9.50
C PHE A 556 4.11 11.08 8.69
N HIS A 557 4.05 10.98 7.36
CA HIS A 557 3.96 12.14 6.48
C HIS A 557 2.68 12.04 5.66
N PRO A 558 1.70 12.95 5.83
CA PRO A 558 0.51 12.95 4.99
C PRO A 558 0.93 13.22 3.55
N ILE A 559 0.41 12.40 2.64
CA ILE A 559 0.67 12.60 1.21
C ILE A 559 -0.37 13.58 0.72
N MET A 560 0.01 14.85 0.78
CA MET A 560 -0.66 15.89 0.02
C MET A 560 -0.28 15.72 -1.45
N ARG A 561 -1.25 15.90 -2.33
CA ARG A 561 -1.13 16.03 -3.77
C ARG A 561 -0.35 17.32 -4.01
N ARG A 562 0.95 17.30 -3.74
CA ARG A 562 1.84 18.36 -4.20
C ARG A 562 1.77 18.35 -5.73
N PRO A 563 1.52 19.50 -6.36
CA PRO A 563 1.64 19.64 -7.80
C PRO A 563 3.12 19.70 -8.14
N GLU A 564 3.75 18.54 -8.22
CA GLU A 564 5.05 18.42 -8.84
C GLU A 564 4.85 17.90 -10.27
N PRO A 565 5.65 18.35 -11.24
CA PRO A 565 5.50 17.94 -12.64
C PRO A 565 5.52 16.41 -12.75
N PRO A 566 4.80 15.84 -13.74
CA PRO A 566 4.63 14.38 -13.91
C PRO A 566 5.94 13.57 -14.05
N ASP A 567 7.09 14.24 -14.15
CA ASP A 567 8.40 13.63 -14.41
C ASP A 567 9.27 13.40 -13.17
N ARG A 568 8.82 13.76 -11.96
CA ARG A 568 9.56 13.38 -10.73
C ARG A 568 9.03 12.08 -10.14
N ILE A 569 9.81 11.02 -10.36
CA ILE A 569 9.78 9.81 -9.54
C ILE A 569 9.82 10.27 -8.09
N TRP A 570 8.87 9.82 -7.27
CA TRP A 570 8.97 9.98 -5.83
C TRP A 570 10.22 9.21 -5.38
N ASP A 571 11.33 9.92 -5.29
CA ASP A 571 12.42 9.54 -4.42
C ASP A 571 11.80 9.64 -3.04
N GLY A 572 11.32 8.50 -2.53
CA GLY A 572 11.23 8.34 -1.09
C GLY A 572 12.62 8.58 -0.49
N VAL A 573 12.84 8.15 0.74
CA VAL A 573 14.23 7.84 1.08
C VAL A 573 14.65 6.70 0.14
N VAL A 574 15.27 7.06 -0.99
CA VAL A 574 15.97 6.18 -1.91
C VAL A 574 16.79 5.27 -1.01
N ASP A 575 16.77 3.95 -1.24
CA ASP A 575 17.66 3.04 -0.52
C ASP A 575 19.05 3.66 -0.73
N ILE A 576 19.61 4.33 0.28
CA ILE A 576 20.77 5.24 0.16
C ILE A 576 21.93 4.48 -0.52
N ARG A 577 21.94 3.15 -0.34
CA ARG A 577 22.80 2.17 -1.00
C ARG A 577 22.76 2.16 -2.54
N GLY A 578 21.60 2.36 -3.15
CA GLY A 578 21.42 2.36 -4.59
C GLY A 578 21.93 3.64 -5.26
N ALA A 579 21.75 4.79 -4.60
CA ALA A 579 22.26 6.08 -5.07
C ALA A 579 23.78 6.19 -4.87
N ASP A 580 24.31 5.73 -3.72
CA ASP A 580 25.74 5.86 -3.38
C ASP A 580 26.61 4.68 -3.85
N ARG A 581 26.08 3.71 -4.61
CA ARG A 581 26.78 2.44 -4.95
C ARG A 581 27.45 1.77 -3.73
N LEU A 582 26.91 1.98 -2.53
CA LEU A 582 27.43 1.34 -1.32
C LEU A 582 27.07 -0.15 -1.41
N SER A 583 28.10 -1.00 -1.38
CA SER A 583 27.92 -2.45 -1.33
C SER A 583 27.07 -2.81 -0.12
N ALA A 584 26.26 -3.86 -0.24
CA ALA A 584 25.56 -4.37 0.92
C ALA A 584 26.60 -4.77 1.98
N ASP A 585 26.49 -4.23 3.20
CA ASP A 585 27.25 -4.68 4.36
C ASP A 585 26.92 -6.16 4.60
N ALA A 586 27.69 -7.02 3.96
CA ALA A 586 27.64 -8.45 4.10
C ALA A 586 28.86 -8.83 4.94
N ASP A 587 28.63 -9.11 6.21
CA ASP A 587 29.66 -9.72 7.05
C ASP A 587 30.06 -11.05 6.38
N PHE A 588 31.28 -11.12 5.85
CA PHE A 588 31.80 -12.28 5.14
C PHE A 588 31.78 -13.56 6.01
N GLU A 589 31.75 -13.40 7.34
CA GLU A 589 31.62 -14.49 8.32
C GLU A 589 30.18 -15.02 8.49
N SER A 590 29.16 -14.27 8.05
CA SER A 590 27.74 -14.66 8.17
C SER A 590 27.26 -15.62 7.09
N TYR A 591 28.05 -15.83 6.04
CA TYR A 591 27.75 -16.84 5.02
C TYR A 591 27.81 -18.22 5.66
N HIS A 592 26.78 -19.04 5.41
CA HIS A 592 26.78 -20.45 5.80
C HIS A 592 27.94 -21.17 5.12
N LYS A 593 29.06 -21.30 5.84
CA LYS A 593 30.13 -22.23 5.47
C LYS A 593 29.59 -23.63 5.69
N THR A 594 29.65 -24.48 4.67
CA THR A 594 29.41 -25.91 4.84
C THR A 594 30.46 -26.44 5.81
N HIS A 595 30.04 -26.81 7.02
CA HIS A 595 30.94 -27.47 7.97
C HIS A 595 31.21 -28.88 7.46
N ILE A 596 32.43 -29.13 7.00
CA ILE A 596 32.84 -30.45 6.56
C ILE A 596 33.36 -31.18 7.80
N ASP A 597 32.58 -32.13 8.33
CA ASP A 597 33.08 -33.04 9.37
C ASP A 597 34.20 -33.91 8.76
N PRO A 598 35.42 -33.92 9.33
CA PRO A 598 36.57 -34.63 8.76
C PRO A 598 36.54 -36.16 8.95
N LEU A 599 35.59 -36.67 9.74
CA LEU A 599 35.38 -38.10 9.98
C LEU A 599 34.17 -38.63 9.22
N GLU A 600 34.32 -39.81 8.61
CA GLU A 600 33.18 -40.61 8.11
C GLU A 600 32.18 -40.91 9.25
N PRO A 601 30.89 -41.10 8.95
CA PRO A 601 29.89 -41.49 9.96
C PRO A 601 30.29 -42.74 10.76
N GLU A 602 30.96 -43.70 10.11
CA GLU A 602 31.46 -44.94 10.71
C GLU A 602 32.63 -44.68 11.66
N ASP A 603 33.63 -43.90 11.21
CA ASP A 603 34.77 -43.51 12.04
C ASP A 603 34.34 -42.66 13.22
N ARG A 604 33.32 -41.81 13.06
CA ARG A 604 32.70 -41.04 14.15
C ARG A 604 32.06 -41.96 15.19
N SER A 605 31.35 -43.01 14.75
CA SER A 605 30.79 -44.03 15.63
C SER A 605 31.89 -44.77 16.40
N MET A 606 32.98 -45.15 15.71
CA MET A 606 34.15 -45.76 16.33
C MET A 606 34.84 -44.82 17.32
N TRP A 607 34.96 -43.53 16.99
CA TRP A 607 35.56 -42.51 17.86
C TRP A 607 34.77 -42.33 19.15
N VAL A 608 33.43 -42.31 19.05
CA VAL A 608 32.52 -42.22 20.21
C VAL A 608 32.61 -43.48 21.06
N ARG A 609 32.67 -44.67 20.45
CA ARG A 609 32.85 -45.96 21.15
C ARG A 609 34.21 -46.00 21.88
N ALA A 610 35.30 -45.64 21.20
CA ALA A 610 36.64 -45.59 21.77
C ALA A 610 36.73 -44.56 22.92
N MET A 611 36.10 -43.39 22.79
CA MET A 611 36.00 -42.39 23.87
C MET A 611 35.20 -42.91 25.08
N CYS A 612 34.18 -43.74 24.87
CA CYS A 612 33.41 -44.38 25.93
C CYS A 612 34.26 -45.43 26.66
N LEU A 613 34.92 -46.31 25.91
CA LEU A 613 35.83 -47.34 26.43
C LEU A 613 37.00 -46.72 27.20
N ARG A 614 37.53 -45.57 26.76
CA ARG A 614 38.60 -44.84 27.46
C ARG A 614 38.20 -44.42 28.87
N ARG A 615 36.92 -44.10 29.09
CA ARG A 615 36.39 -43.70 30.41
C ARG A 615 36.13 -44.90 31.32
N GLN A 616 35.90 -46.08 30.75
CA GLN A 616 35.59 -47.32 31.47
C GLN A 616 36.84 -48.17 31.74
N ALA A 617 37.94 -47.97 31.00
CA ALA A 617 39.18 -48.73 31.13
C ALA A 617 39.84 -48.53 32.50
N THR A 618 40.06 -49.64 33.22
CA THR A 618 40.71 -49.65 34.54
C THR A 618 42.18 -50.12 34.45
N SER A 619 42.47 -51.05 33.53
CA SER A 619 43.80 -51.64 33.30
C SER A 619 44.74 -50.77 32.46
N LYS A 620 46.06 -50.86 32.71
CA LYS A 620 47.11 -50.16 31.92
C LYS A 620 47.10 -50.58 30.45
N LYS A 621 46.90 -51.87 30.15
CA LYS A 621 46.88 -52.39 28.77
C LYS A 621 45.70 -51.87 27.96
N GLU A 622 44.51 -51.85 28.56
CA GLU A 622 43.28 -51.33 27.92
C GLU A 622 43.39 -49.84 27.61
N LYS A 623 43.92 -49.05 28.56
CA LYS A 623 44.17 -47.63 28.36
C LYS A 623 45.12 -47.36 27.18
N GLN A 624 46.10 -48.24 26.97
CA GLN A 624 47.09 -48.10 25.91
C GLN A 624 46.53 -48.49 24.53
N LEU A 625 45.72 -49.57 24.47
CA LEU A 625 45.02 -49.98 23.26
C LEU A 625 44.00 -48.93 22.78
N VAL A 626 43.18 -48.41 23.70
CA VAL A 626 42.20 -47.37 23.38
C VAL A 626 42.90 -46.05 22.98
N LYS A 627 44.07 -45.77 23.54
CA LYS A 627 44.90 -44.62 23.15
C LYS A 627 45.42 -44.77 21.71
N HIS A 628 45.92 -45.94 21.34
CA HIS A 628 46.37 -46.24 19.98
C HIS A 628 45.24 -46.09 18.95
N GLN A 629 44.06 -46.66 19.25
CA GLN A 629 42.88 -46.54 18.38
C GLN A 629 42.43 -45.09 18.18
N LEU A 630 42.50 -44.25 19.22
CA LEU A 630 42.18 -42.82 19.11
C LEU A 630 43.24 -42.04 18.32
N GLU A 631 44.51 -42.43 18.42
CA GLU A 631 45.61 -41.84 17.64
C GLU A 631 45.48 -42.20 16.15
N GLU A 632 45.17 -43.45 15.81
CA GLU A 632 44.94 -43.89 14.42
C GLU A 632 43.75 -43.16 13.77
N LEU A 633 42.62 -43.07 14.48
CA LEU A 633 41.46 -42.33 13.98
C LEU A 633 41.74 -40.82 13.86
N GLY A 634 42.60 -40.27 14.73
CA GLY A 634 43.06 -38.89 14.63
C GLY A 634 43.91 -38.63 13.38
N VAL A 635 44.85 -39.54 13.09
CA VAL A 635 45.70 -39.47 11.89
C VAL A 635 44.86 -39.61 10.60
N ALA A 636 43.86 -40.50 10.61
CA ALA A 636 42.94 -40.66 9.49
C ALA A 636 42.12 -39.37 9.23
N ALA A 637 41.59 -38.74 10.29
CA ALA A 637 40.88 -37.48 10.19
C ALA A 637 41.76 -36.34 9.66
N ASP A 638 43.02 -36.25 10.11
CA ASP A 638 43.97 -35.23 9.66
C ASP A 638 44.36 -35.40 8.18
N LYS A 639 44.58 -36.66 7.74
CA LYS A 639 44.87 -36.97 6.33
C LYS A 639 43.70 -36.56 5.44
N ARG A 640 42.48 -36.87 5.86
CA ARG A 640 41.27 -36.53 5.12
C ARG A 640 40.96 -35.03 5.14
N MET A 641 41.23 -34.35 6.25
CA MET A 641 41.11 -32.90 6.33
C MET A 641 42.06 -32.22 5.33
N LYS A 642 43.31 -32.68 5.22
CA LYS A 642 44.26 -32.17 4.21
C LYS A 642 43.74 -32.40 2.79
N GLU A 643 43.18 -33.57 2.51
CA GLU A 643 42.60 -33.91 1.20
C GLU A 643 41.39 -33.02 0.86
N LEU A 644 40.44 -32.88 1.79
CA LEU A 644 39.26 -32.01 1.65
C LEU A 644 39.64 -30.52 1.51
N THR A 645 40.67 -30.06 2.23
CA THR A 645 41.17 -28.70 2.09
C THR A 645 41.81 -28.49 0.71
N SER A 646 42.46 -29.51 0.16
CA SER A 646 43.05 -29.46 -1.19
C SER A 646 42.00 -29.45 -2.30
N THR A 647 40.92 -30.24 -2.17
CA THR A 647 39.80 -30.27 -3.12
C THR A 647 38.97 -29.00 -3.04
N LEU A 648 38.72 -28.47 -1.84
CA LEU A 648 38.01 -27.20 -1.66
C LEU A 648 38.82 -26.03 -2.24
N ARG A 649 40.15 -26.02 -2.07
CA ARG A 649 41.04 -25.03 -2.73
C ARG A 649 40.93 -25.11 -4.26
N ARG A 650 40.92 -26.31 -4.84
CA ARG A 650 40.71 -26.50 -6.30
C ARG A 650 39.35 -25.97 -6.75
N GLN A 651 38.26 -26.33 -6.07
CA GLN A 651 36.92 -25.85 -6.38
C GLN A 651 36.79 -24.32 -6.26
N THR A 652 37.44 -23.73 -5.25
CA THR A 652 37.43 -22.26 -5.06
C THR A 652 38.16 -21.55 -6.20
N VAL A 653 39.30 -22.08 -6.65
CA VAL A 653 40.04 -21.56 -7.80
C VAL A 653 39.23 -21.71 -9.09
N GLU A 654 38.53 -22.82 -9.30
CA GLU A 654 37.64 -23.02 -10.44
C GLU A 654 36.45 -22.05 -10.43
N GLN A 655 35.83 -21.80 -9.27
CA GLN A 655 34.77 -20.82 -9.13
C GLN A 655 35.25 -19.39 -9.40
N LEU A 656 36.46 -19.03 -8.94
CA LEU A 656 37.07 -17.73 -9.24
C LEU A 656 37.36 -17.57 -10.74
N ARG A 657 37.88 -18.62 -11.39
CA ARG A 657 38.09 -18.64 -12.86
C ARG A 657 36.78 -18.55 -13.62
N ALA A 658 35.72 -19.24 -13.20
CA ALA A 658 34.40 -19.16 -13.81
C ALA A 658 33.76 -17.78 -13.62
N LYS A 659 34.00 -17.13 -12.47
CA LYS A 659 33.54 -15.77 -12.20
C LYS A 659 34.29 -14.77 -13.08
N GLN A 660 35.62 -14.88 -13.22
CA GLN A 660 36.41 -14.07 -14.16
C GLN A 660 35.92 -14.23 -15.60
N LYS A 661 35.71 -15.47 -16.08
CA LYS A 661 35.15 -15.72 -17.42
C LYS A 661 33.75 -15.13 -17.61
N LYS A 662 32.92 -15.09 -16.56
CA LYS A 662 31.60 -14.42 -16.62
C LYS A 662 31.74 -12.90 -16.68
N THR A 663 32.66 -12.31 -15.92
CA THR A 663 32.95 -10.88 -15.98
C THR A 663 33.51 -10.48 -17.34
N GLU A 664 34.41 -11.29 -17.92
CA GLU A 664 34.97 -11.09 -19.26
C GLU A 664 33.90 -11.21 -20.35
N LYS A 665 33.02 -12.22 -20.28
CA LYS A 665 31.89 -12.32 -21.22
C LYS A 665 30.92 -11.15 -21.09
N GLN A 666 30.70 -10.65 -19.88
CA GLN A 666 29.84 -9.50 -19.66
C GLN A 666 30.48 -8.20 -20.17
N SER A 667 31.81 -8.03 -20.07
CA SER A 667 32.50 -6.90 -20.70
C SER A 667 32.51 -6.98 -22.23
N VAL A 668 32.58 -8.19 -22.81
CA VAL A 668 32.51 -8.38 -24.26
C VAL A 668 31.10 -8.06 -24.81
N LEU A 669 30.04 -8.50 -24.11
CA LEU A 669 28.67 -8.15 -24.48
C LEU A 669 28.43 -6.63 -24.40
N ILE A 670 28.96 -5.96 -23.38
CA ILE A 670 28.86 -4.50 -23.26
C ILE A 670 29.63 -3.77 -24.39
N SER A 671 30.75 -4.32 -24.86
CA SER A 671 31.45 -3.75 -26.02
C SER A 671 30.75 -4.02 -27.34
N GLU A 672 30.07 -5.16 -27.51
CA GLU A 672 29.28 -5.48 -28.70
C GLU A 672 28.02 -4.59 -28.78
N ASP A 673 27.32 -4.39 -27.67
CA ASP A 673 26.18 -3.46 -27.59
C ASP A 673 26.59 -2.01 -27.91
N HIS A 674 27.77 -1.57 -27.44
CA HIS A 674 28.31 -0.24 -27.78
C HIS A 674 28.71 -0.09 -29.25
N GLN A 675 29.17 -1.16 -29.89
CA GLN A 675 29.52 -1.17 -31.31
C GLN A 675 28.26 -1.10 -32.19
N GLU A 676 27.19 -1.82 -31.81
CA GLU A 676 25.89 -1.76 -32.50
C GLU A 676 25.23 -0.38 -32.39
N ASP A 677 25.32 0.28 -31.22
CA ASP A 677 24.84 1.65 -31.02
C ASP A 677 25.65 2.68 -31.84
N GLU A 678 26.97 2.53 -31.96
CA GLU A 678 27.80 3.39 -32.83
C GLU A 678 27.47 3.22 -34.32
N ASP A 679 27.21 1.98 -34.77
CA ASP A 679 26.86 1.69 -36.16
C ASP A 679 25.43 2.16 -36.50
N LEU A 680 24.49 2.09 -35.54
CA LEU A 680 23.16 2.70 -35.66
C LEU A 680 23.25 4.23 -35.73
N MET A 681 24.11 4.86 -34.93
CA MET A 681 24.33 6.31 -34.97
C MET A 681 24.97 6.78 -36.28
N LYS A 682 25.93 6.04 -36.83
CA LYS A 682 26.48 6.32 -38.18
C LYS A 682 25.44 6.17 -39.27
N GLY A 683 24.56 5.16 -39.18
CA GLY A 683 23.44 4.97 -40.10
C GLY A 683 22.44 6.14 -40.04
N PHE A 684 22.18 6.68 -38.84
CA PHE A 684 21.36 7.88 -38.65
C PHE A 684 22.03 9.14 -39.21
N GLU A 685 23.33 9.36 -39.00
CA GLU A 685 24.07 10.50 -39.58
C GLU A 685 24.12 10.46 -41.12
N GLU A 686 24.29 9.28 -41.72
CA GLU A 686 24.26 9.13 -43.17
C GLU A 686 22.86 9.34 -43.77
N ALA A 687 21.81 8.98 -43.06
CA ALA A 687 20.43 9.26 -43.45
C ALA A 687 20.10 10.76 -43.33
N TRP A 688 20.67 11.45 -42.33
CA TRP A 688 20.48 12.88 -42.12
C TRP A 688 21.25 13.74 -43.13
N LYS A 689 22.42 13.29 -43.61
CA LYS A 689 23.17 13.94 -44.71
C LYS A 689 22.54 13.74 -46.10
N ARG A 690 21.56 12.83 -46.23
CA ARG A 690 20.83 12.54 -47.48
C ARG A 690 19.47 13.25 -47.58
N MET A 691 18.99 13.86 -46.50
CA MET A 691 17.90 14.86 -46.51
C MET A 691 18.50 16.26 -46.62
#